data_AF-A0A958KKT7-F1
#
_entry.id   AF-A0A958KKT7-F1
#
_cell.length_a   1.000
_cell.length_b   1.000
_cell.length_c   1.000
_cell.angle_alpha   90.00
_cell.angle_beta   90.00
_cell.angle_gamma   90.00
#
_symmetry.space_group_name_H-M   'P 1'
#
loop_
_entity.id
_entity.type
_entity.pdbx_description
1 polymer ?
#
loop_
_entity_poly.entity_id
_entity_poly.type
_entity_poly.pdbx_seq_one_letter_code
_entity_poly.pdbx_strand_id
1 'polypeptide(L)'
;MIKLIIAIAALALTAALAPLPLAPEVNQLQARIYLAAFLAAAACCAALGSRATGRLFTDHTATKLGCLLAALSMAISYYCLKTPLPLAVAGASICLIVFALAAFVRHEAKIAFSAAVGLLLVAACAMSVEATLRRVPEMTLAKEVRQTPPLVQPDQVNIVYKKNWFRGKRPCVDCPKDNIRIITLGGSSTYGVPMYYGSLSYTQSLQRFLDERRPGEHYEVLNAGVAAYGITQVIAALKEELLKYNPTIVTVCSWFNDSAPNNRWYQTPGISDWEAYERHRALQRLGEFPLYKKVRASKLFALSRWSLLGLKSALFAGSGGRKSSAPAIPRMNPDEFRWGLEEVVRLGEEHNFLPVFVLEAMHRPDSLKNAKRFNEYFKQIYAVAEKNDLPVVDTISPLHQVADLWTFHDFIHPNSVGHRIIAEAMYHDLIAEPATKRTRKFLEARGVDFGKPDVRLEIEKHLLSDALAKDGLDLNVRAPYLDNSPGRLEVTINNSKSYSFDGLSAEFKKFSIPPADFNTIRPLTDIRASAVIDRSNNPQWAIGSTGLYSPVLIDATSGGKNFGWRVLVTVDGQRIDSDGRGYNVSVIDAVQGDVLKQKHFDTFGAEANATALLKYIEQLETTYPARKLIVVVAVKTDGRHNVNKAALGNAFKSLGGSGELPQAMESFLLIGTPGAAPGTAVEEMGRKLVHKIIGSTAQEYARLLEEK
;
A
#
# COMPACT_ATOMS: atom_id res chain seq x y z
N MET A 1 1.08 58.97 -15.92
CA MET A 1 1.30 59.18 -14.47
C MET A 1 0.08 58.79 -13.64
N ILE A 2 -1.09 59.44 -13.83
CA ILE A 2 -2.34 59.12 -13.11
C ILE A 2 -2.75 57.64 -13.27
N LYS A 3 -2.65 57.06 -14.48
CA LYS A 3 -2.92 55.62 -14.72
C LYS A 3 -1.98 54.67 -13.98
N LEU A 4 -0.71 55.05 -13.75
CA LEU A 4 0.26 54.25 -13.00
C LEU A 4 -0.01 54.34 -11.49
N ILE A 5 -0.36 55.53 -10.99
CA ILE A 5 -0.76 55.74 -9.58
C ILE A 5 -2.05 54.97 -9.28
N ILE A 6 -3.05 55.03 -10.18
CA ILE A 6 -4.29 54.25 -10.05
C ILE A 6 -3.99 52.75 -10.10
N ALA A 7 -3.12 52.28 -11.01
CA ALA A 7 -2.73 50.87 -11.07
C ALA A 7 -2.00 50.39 -9.80
N ILE A 8 -1.09 51.20 -9.24
CA ILE A 8 -0.36 50.89 -8.01
C ILE A 8 -1.28 50.94 -6.79
N ALA A 9 -2.18 51.93 -6.71
CA ALA A 9 -3.18 52.03 -5.65
C ALA A 9 -4.19 50.87 -5.70
N ALA A 10 -4.61 50.47 -6.91
CA ALA A 10 -5.42 49.27 -7.12
C ALA A 10 -4.66 48.01 -6.71
N LEU A 11 -3.37 47.87 -7.06
CA LEU A 11 -2.52 46.75 -6.60
C LEU A 11 -2.38 46.72 -5.08
N ALA A 12 -2.20 47.88 -4.43
CA ALA A 12 -2.07 48.00 -2.98
C ALA A 12 -3.38 47.65 -2.26
N LEU A 13 -4.53 48.07 -2.80
CA LEU A 13 -5.85 47.74 -2.28
C LEU A 13 -6.14 46.24 -2.46
N THR A 14 -5.77 45.66 -3.61
CA THR A 14 -5.93 44.22 -3.89
C THR A 14 -5.02 43.38 -3.01
N ALA A 15 -3.78 43.80 -2.76
CA ALA A 15 -2.84 43.16 -1.85
C ALA A 15 -3.27 43.26 -0.38
N ALA A 16 -3.97 44.33 0.02
CA ALA A 16 -4.54 44.48 1.37
C ALA A 16 -5.76 43.57 1.62
N LEU A 17 -6.46 43.16 0.56
CA LEU A 17 -7.64 42.28 0.61
C LEU A 17 -7.28 40.80 0.41
N ALA A 18 -6.10 40.48 -0.12
CA ALA A 18 -5.64 39.11 -0.27
C ALA A 18 -5.36 38.43 1.09
N PRO A 19 -5.58 37.11 1.22
CA PRO A 19 -5.13 36.39 2.40
C PRO A 19 -3.62 36.54 2.56
N LEU A 20 -3.15 36.89 3.75
CA LEU A 20 -1.71 36.93 4.03
C LEU A 20 -1.21 35.50 4.26
N PRO A 21 0.01 35.16 3.81
CA PRO A 21 0.63 33.84 3.99
C PRO A 21 1.13 33.60 5.45
N LEU A 22 0.40 34.11 6.44
CA LEU A 22 0.77 34.10 7.85
C LEU A 22 -0.08 33.11 8.64
N ALA A 23 0.50 32.51 9.67
CA ALA A 23 -0.20 31.57 10.53
C ALA A 23 -1.38 32.25 11.27
N PRO A 24 -2.43 31.48 11.67
CA PRO A 24 -3.61 32.03 12.34
C PRO A 24 -3.30 32.80 13.62
N GLU A 25 -2.21 32.44 14.30
CA GLU A 25 -1.76 33.06 15.55
C GLU A 25 -1.12 34.44 15.33
N VAL A 26 -0.83 34.82 14.09
CA VAL A 26 -0.27 36.12 13.74
C VAL A 26 -1.40 37.14 13.56
N ASN A 27 -1.24 38.34 14.15
CA ASN A 27 -2.22 39.42 14.02
C ASN A 27 -2.34 39.90 12.56
N GLN A 28 -3.33 39.36 11.84
CA GLN A 28 -3.57 39.59 10.43
C GLN A 28 -3.87 41.06 10.12
N LEU A 29 -4.64 41.73 10.98
CA LEU A 29 -5.02 43.13 10.79
C LEU A 29 -3.78 44.04 10.86
N GLN A 30 -2.94 43.82 11.86
CA GLN A 30 -1.71 44.58 12.04
C GLN A 30 -0.74 44.37 10.87
N ALA A 31 -0.60 43.13 10.39
CA ALA A 31 0.22 42.81 9.23
C ALA A 31 -0.29 43.49 7.93
N ARG A 32 -1.61 43.57 7.74
CA ARG A 32 -2.22 44.27 6.59
C ARG A 32 -1.98 45.78 6.63
N ILE A 33 -2.09 46.40 7.82
CA ILE A 33 -1.80 47.82 8.00
C ILE A 33 -0.35 48.12 7.61
N TYR A 34 0.60 47.29 8.06
CA TYR A 34 2.00 47.47 7.70
C TYR A 34 2.28 47.24 6.22
N LEU A 35 1.64 46.24 5.60
CA LEU A 35 1.74 46.03 4.15
C LEU A 35 1.25 47.25 3.37
N ALA A 36 0.09 47.78 3.73
CA ALA A 36 -0.51 48.94 3.07
C ALA A 36 0.37 50.18 3.21
N ALA A 37 0.90 50.44 4.41
CA ALA A 37 1.82 51.55 4.65
C ALA A 37 3.11 51.41 3.83
N PHE A 38 3.66 50.20 3.75
CA PHE A 38 4.86 49.92 2.97
C PHE A 38 4.61 50.09 1.45
N LEU A 39 3.51 49.56 0.90
CA LEU A 39 3.18 49.70 -0.51
C LEU A 39 2.89 51.16 -0.88
N ALA A 40 2.25 51.92 0.00
CA ALA A 40 2.07 53.36 -0.17
C ALA A 40 3.41 54.10 -0.21
N ALA A 41 4.35 53.77 0.68
CA ALA A 41 5.69 54.34 0.67
C ALA A 41 6.46 53.99 -0.63
N ALA A 42 6.40 52.74 -1.08
CA ALA A 42 7.02 52.29 -2.34
C ALA A 42 6.40 52.99 -3.57
N ALA A 43 5.07 53.15 -3.59
CA ALA A 43 4.34 53.88 -4.63
C ALA A 43 4.76 55.36 -4.69
N CYS A 44 4.87 56.01 -3.53
CA CYS A 44 5.38 57.38 -3.41
C CYS A 44 6.82 57.48 -3.93
N CYS A 45 7.68 56.51 -3.63
CA CYS A 45 9.06 56.47 -4.12
C CYS A 45 9.12 56.32 -5.64
N ALA A 46 8.33 55.42 -6.23
CA ALA A 46 8.25 55.24 -7.68
C ALA A 46 7.72 56.50 -8.39
N ALA A 47 6.72 57.17 -7.80
CA ALA A 47 6.17 58.41 -8.31
C ALA A 47 7.19 59.57 -8.26
N LEU A 48 7.96 59.68 -7.16
CA LEU A 48 9.02 60.68 -7.00
C LEU A 48 10.20 60.44 -7.95
N GLY A 49 10.62 59.17 -8.13
CA GLY A 49 11.64 58.79 -9.12
C GLY A 49 11.22 59.12 -10.56
N SER A 50 9.93 58.98 -10.89
CA SER A 50 9.39 59.32 -12.22
C SER A 50 9.21 60.83 -12.48
N ARG A 51 9.17 61.67 -11.44
CA ARG A 51 9.19 63.15 -11.59
C ARG A 51 10.62 63.67 -11.81
N ALA A 52 11.62 62.98 -11.27
CA ALA A 52 13.03 63.34 -11.45
C ALA A 52 13.57 63.06 -12.86
N THR A 53 12.85 62.32 -13.72
CA THR A 53 13.27 62.05 -15.11
C THR A 53 13.04 63.21 -16.08
N GLY A 54 12.46 64.33 -15.62
CA GLY A 54 12.05 65.45 -16.48
C GLY A 54 13.09 66.54 -16.73
N ARG A 55 14.07 66.74 -15.85
CA ARG A 55 15.20 67.70 -16.00
C ARG A 55 16.12 67.56 -14.78
N LEU A 56 17.44 67.57 -15.02
CA LEU A 56 18.57 67.52 -14.07
C LEU A 56 18.97 66.11 -13.57
N PHE A 57 19.97 65.51 -14.24
CA PHE A 57 20.84 64.51 -13.64
C PHE A 57 22.28 64.67 -14.09
N THR A 58 22.99 65.56 -13.40
CA THR A 58 24.44 65.55 -13.26
C THR A 58 24.78 65.90 -11.81
N ASP A 59 24.37 65.08 -10.85
CA ASP A 59 25.16 64.87 -9.64
C ASP A 59 24.57 63.78 -8.74
N HIS A 60 25.41 63.25 -7.85
CA HIS A 60 25.26 62.11 -6.93
C HIS A 60 24.01 62.05 -6.01
N THR A 61 22.97 62.85 -6.24
CA THR A 61 21.82 63.04 -5.36
C THR A 61 20.78 61.93 -5.45
N ALA A 62 20.52 61.34 -6.63
CA ALA A 62 19.62 60.17 -6.74
C ALA A 62 20.21 58.90 -6.15
N THR A 63 21.52 58.71 -6.27
CA THR A 63 22.22 57.59 -5.65
C THR A 63 22.20 57.74 -4.13
N LYS A 64 22.44 58.96 -3.61
CA LYS A 64 22.33 59.28 -2.17
C LYS A 64 20.90 59.13 -1.65
N LEU A 65 19.89 59.56 -2.40
CA LEU A 65 18.48 59.43 -2.01
C LEU A 65 18.00 57.97 -2.06
N GLY A 66 18.42 57.20 -3.06
CA GLY A 66 18.18 55.76 -3.14
C GLY A 66 18.82 55.00 -1.97
N CYS A 67 20.06 55.34 -1.60
CA CYS A 67 20.74 54.78 -0.42
C CYS A 67 20.07 55.20 0.90
N LEU A 68 19.65 56.46 1.04
CA LEU A 68 18.96 56.97 2.22
C LEU A 68 17.59 56.30 2.42
N LEU A 69 16.86 56.06 1.33
CA LEU A 69 15.56 55.40 1.37
C LEU A 69 15.67 53.88 1.57
N ALA A 70 16.71 53.24 1.04
CA ALA A 70 17.05 51.86 1.38
C ALA A 70 17.41 51.73 2.87
N ALA A 71 18.18 52.67 3.42
CA ALA A 71 18.50 52.75 4.84
C ALA A 71 17.26 53.02 5.71
N LEU A 72 16.34 53.88 5.27
CA LEU A 72 15.08 54.17 5.98
C LEU A 72 14.13 52.96 5.94
N SER A 73 14.06 52.26 4.82
CA SER A 73 13.29 51.01 4.69
C SER A 73 13.87 49.90 5.55
N MET A 74 15.20 49.78 5.62
CA MET A 74 15.90 48.88 6.53
C MET A 74 15.69 49.26 8.01
N ALA A 75 15.72 50.56 8.35
CA ALA A 75 15.53 51.05 9.71
C ALA A 75 14.08 50.88 10.20
N ILE A 76 13.08 51.18 9.35
CA ILE A 76 11.66 50.94 9.65
C ILE A 76 11.41 49.44 9.77
N SER A 77 12.02 48.62 8.91
CA SER A 77 11.96 47.15 9.02
C SER A 77 12.64 46.63 10.30
N TYR A 78 13.74 47.23 10.75
CA TYR A 78 14.44 46.86 11.99
C TYR A 78 13.67 47.30 13.23
N TYR A 79 13.07 48.50 13.22
CA TYR A 79 12.39 49.09 14.37
C TYR A 79 10.97 48.52 14.58
N CYS A 80 10.30 48.06 13.52
CA CYS A 80 8.93 47.55 13.61
C CYS A 80 8.79 46.07 13.98
N LEU A 81 9.88 45.31 14.19
CA LEU A 81 9.79 43.84 14.23
C LEU A 81 10.53 43.21 15.42
N LYS A 82 9.82 43.06 16.55
CA LYS A 82 9.97 41.90 17.45
C LYS A 82 9.13 40.69 16.97
N THR A 83 8.96 40.51 15.66
CA THR A 83 8.48 39.33 14.86
C THR A 83 8.34 39.76 13.37
N PRO A 84 8.48 38.89 12.34
CA PRO A 84 9.21 39.11 11.06
C PRO A 84 8.35 39.71 9.92
N LEU A 85 8.76 40.59 8.97
CA LEU A 85 9.84 40.74 7.94
C LEU A 85 9.57 40.23 6.48
N PRO A 86 8.48 39.54 6.07
CA PRO A 86 8.29 39.13 4.67
C PRO A 86 7.94 40.26 3.67
N LEU A 87 7.25 41.32 4.12
CA LEU A 87 6.58 42.26 3.21
C LEU A 87 7.46 43.43 2.74
N ALA A 88 8.34 43.93 3.61
CA ALA A 88 9.31 44.95 3.23
C ALA A 88 10.33 44.44 2.21
N VAL A 89 10.64 43.16 2.30
CA VAL A 89 11.60 42.45 1.44
C VAL A 89 11.04 42.21 0.04
N ALA A 90 9.75 41.86 -0.07
CA ALA A 90 9.07 41.72 -1.35
C ALA A 90 9.05 43.05 -2.12
N GLY A 91 8.82 44.17 -1.45
CA GLY A 91 8.82 45.47 -2.12
C GLY A 91 10.18 46.03 -2.45
N ALA A 92 11.21 45.80 -1.62
CA ALA A 92 12.58 46.15 -1.97
C ALA A 92 13.01 45.46 -3.29
N SER A 93 12.55 44.23 -3.49
CA SER A 93 12.80 43.45 -4.72
C SER A 93 12.06 44.00 -5.93
N ILE A 94 10.81 44.41 -5.77
CA ILE A 94 10.03 45.06 -6.83
C ILE A 94 10.69 46.39 -7.24
N CYS A 95 11.14 47.19 -6.27
CA CYS A 95 11.86 48.43 -6.55
C CYS A 95 13.17 48.18 -7.32
N LEU A 96 13.94 47.15 -6.96
CA LEU A 96 15.19 46.79 -7.66
C LEU A 96 14.95 46.23 -9.07
N ILE A 97 13.89 45.44 -9.28
CA ILE A 97 13.48 44.94 -10.61
C ILE A 97 13.04 46.10 -11.50
N VAL A 98 12.23 47.04 -10.98
CA VAL A 98 11.82 48.25 -11.70
C VAL A 98 13.02 49.12 -12.04
N PHE A 99 14.02 49.21 -11.15
CA PHE A 99 15.27 49.93 -11.41
C PHE A 99 16.11 49.26 -12.50
N ALA A 100 16.20 47.92 -12.50
CA ALA A 100 16.89 47.16 -13.54
C ALA A 100 16.19 47.26 -14.91
N LEU A 101 14.86 47.24 -14.94
CA LEU A 101 14.05 47.47 -16.15
C LEU A 101 14.18 48.91 -16.65
N ALA A 102 14.27 49.90 -15.76
CA ALA A 102 14.51 51.29 -16.13
C ALA A 102 15.91 51.51 -16.72
N ALA A 103 16.91 50.77 -16.26
CA ALA A 103 18.25 50.75 -16.86
C ALA A 103 18.26 50.10 -18.26
N PHE A 104 17.37 49.14 -18.52
CA PHE A 104 17.18 48.47 -19.82
C PHE A 104 16.74 49.43 -20.94
N VAL A 105 16.02 50.50 -20.60
CA VAL A 105 15.47 51.47 -21.56
C VAL A 105 16.52 52.49 -22.05
N ARG A 106 17.71 52.56 -21.45
CA ARG A 106 18.66 53.68 -21.66
C ARG A 106 19.96 53.38 -22.42
N HIS A 107 20.26 52.15 -22.84
CA HIS A 107 21.54 51.88 -23.53
C HIS A 107 21.41 51.03 -24.81
N GLU A 108 21.76 51.62 -25.96
CA GLU A 108 21.90 50.95 -27.27
C GLU A 108 23.20 50.14 -27.45
N ALA A 109 23.98 49.89 -26.39
CA ALA A 109 25.20 49.10 -26.50
C ALA A 109 25.10 47.81 -25.67
N LYS A 110 24.96 46.69 -26.38
CA LYS A 110 25.07 45.29 -25.91
C LYS A 110 23.91 44.81 -25.01
N ILE A 111 22.79 44.50 -25.65
CA ILE A 111 21.60 43.83 -25.07
C ILE A 111 21.99 42.66 -24.16
N ALA A 112 22.99 41.86 -24.52
CA ALA A 112 23.47 40.73 -23.73
C ALA A 112 24.14 41.14 -22.40
N PHE A 113 24.90 42.23 -22.36
CA PHE A 113 25.57 42.71 -21.15
C PHE A 113 24.56 43.32 -20.17
N SER A 114 23.66 44.17 -20.67
CA SER A 114 22.58 44.74 -19.86
C SER A 114 21.61 43.66 -19.34
N ALA A 115 21.32 42.63 -20.14
CA ALA A 115 20.55 41.48 -19.70
C ALA A 115 21.29 40.66 -18.62
N ALA A 116 22.61 40.46 -18.76
CA ALA A 116 23.41 39.75 -17.76
C ALA A 116 23.48 40.50 -16.43
N VAL A 117 23.72 41.83 -16.47
CA VAL A 117 23.71 42.69 -15.27
C VAL A 117 22.33 42.71 -14.62
N GLY A 118 21.26 42.81 -15.42
CA GLY A 118 19.89 42.71 -14.93
C GLY A 118 19.61 41.37 -14.23
N LEU A 119 20.04 40.25 -14.82
CA LEU A 119 19.86 38.92 -14.26
C LEU A 119 20.65 38.75 -12.93
N LEU A 120 21.88 39.29 -12.87
CA LEU A 120 22.69 39.29 -11.65
C LEU A 120 22.04 40.10 -10.52
N LEU A 121 21.48 41.27 -10.84
CA LEU A 121 20.76 42.10 -9.88
C LEU A 121 19.51 41.38 -9.36
N VAL A 122 18.72 40.75 -10.24
CA VAL A 122 17.55 39.96 -9.82
C VAL A 122 17.96 38.78 -8.94
N ALA A 123 19.04 38.07 -9.29
CA ALA A 123 19.57 36.99 -8.47
C ALA A 123 20.04 37.47 -7.09
N ALA A 124 20.77 38.59 -7.03
CA ALA A 124 21.20 39.20 -5.77
C ALA A 124 20.02 39.62 -4.88
N CYS A 125 18.98 40.20 -5.48
CA CYS A 125 17.74 40.54 -4.78
C CYS A 125 17.07 39.30 -4.21
N ALA A 126 16.87 38.27 -5.04
CA ALA A 126 16.25 37.02 -4.63
C ALA A 126 17.03 36.33 -3.49
N MET A 127 18.37 36.36 -3.54
CA MET A 127 19.22 35.83 -2.47
C MET A 127 19.09 36.65 -1.17
N SER A 128 19.06 37.97 -1.26
CA SER A 128 18.84 38.85 -0.10
C SER A 128 17.47 38.61 0.54
N VAL A 129 16.44 38.41 -0.30
CA VAL A 129 15.09 38.08 0.15
C VAL A 129 15.05 36.74 0.86
N GLU A 130 15.64 35.72 0.25
CA GLU A 130 15.72 34.39 0.81
C GLU A 130 16.49 34.38 2.15
N ALA A 131 17.63 35.07 2.24
CA ALA A 131 18.40 35.20 3.47
C ALA A 131 17.58 35.84 4.60
N THR A 132 16.74 36.81 4.25
CA THR A 132 15.86 37.48 5.20
C THR A 132 14.71 36.57 5.63
N LEU A 133 14.06 35.88 4.67
CA LEU A 133 12.99 34.91 4.94
C LEU A 133 13.48 33.74 5.80
N ARG A 134 14.74 33.32 5.66
CA ARG A 134 15.32 32.25 6.51
C ARG A 134 15.33 32.61 7.99
N ARG A 135 15.46 33.90 8.34
CA ARG A 135 15.41 34.40 9.73
C ARG A 135 13.99 34.46 10.32
N VAL A 136 12.95 34.34 9.48
CA VAL A 136 11.54 34.24 9.91
C VAL A 136 11.31 32.86 10.55
N PRO A 137 10.85 32.75 11.81
CA PRO A 137 10.49 31.47 12.39
C PRO A 137 9.46 30.73 11.51
N GLU A 138 9.65 29.43 11.35
CA GLU A 138 8.82 28.63 10.45
C GLU A 138 7.32 28.68 10.82
N MET A 139 7.02 28.69 12.12
CA MET A 139 5.66 28.78 12.65
C MET A 139 4.95 30.10 12.33
N THR A 140 5.65 31.14 11.88
CA THR A 140 5.03 32.41 11.46
C THR A 140 4.31 32.27 10.12
N LEU A 141 4.73 31.33 9.27
CA LEU A 141 4.10 31.09 7.97
C LEU A 141 2.89 30.17 8.09
N ALA A 142 1.87 30.46 7.28
CA ALA A 142 0.69 29.62 7.19
C ALA A 142 1.07 28.17 6.85
N LYS A 143 0.31 27.20 7.36
CA LYS A 143 0.57 25.78 7.14
C LYS A 143 0.59 25.45 5.64
N GLU A 144 -0.26 26.11 4.87
CA GLU A 144 -0.41 25.98 3.43
C GLU A 144 0.84 26.42 2.67
N VAL A 145 1.57 27.41 3.18
CA VAL A 145 2.85 27.86 2.60
C VAL A 145 3.94 26.84 2.90
N ARG A 146 3.99 26.35 4.14
CA ARG A 146 4.95 25.31 4.57
C ARG A 146 4.73 23.98 3.85
N GLN A 147 3.48 23.70 3.49
CA GLN A 147 3.07 22.48 2.78
C GLN A 147 2.82 22.73 1.30
N THR A 148 3.26 23.87 0.76
CA THR A 148 3.07 24.16 -0.66
C THR A 148 3.79 23.11 -1.49
N PRO A 149 3.08 22.39 -2.38
CA PRO A 149 3.68 21.29 -3.10
C PRO A 149 4.80 21.80 -4.03
N PRO A 150 5.94 21.08 -4.11
CA PRO A 150 6.98 21.39 -5.08
C PRO A 150 6.42 21.29 -6.51
N LEU A 151 7.09 21.95 -7.46
CA LEU A 151 6.78 21.78 -8.90
C LEU A 151 6.88 20.31 -9.34
N VAL A 152 7.85 19.58 -8.78
CA VAL A 152 8.02 18.14 -8.97
C VAL A 152 7.60 17.47 -7.67
N GLN A 153 6.42 16.88 -7.65
CA GLN A 153 5.98 16.09 -6.51
C GLN A 153 6.72 14.75 -6.50
N PRO A 154 7.18 14.27 -5.32
CA PRO A 154 7.56 12.88 -5.20
C PRO A 154 6.31 12.05 -5.52
N ASP A 155 6.46 11.09 -6.43
CA ASP A 155 5.40 10.11 -6.68
C ASP A 155 5.04 9.37 -5.39
N GLN A 156 3.78 8.90 -5.30
CA GLN A 156 3.36 8.08 -4.17
C GLN A 156 4.13 6.75 -4.13
N VAL A 157 4.69 6.30 -5.26
CA VAL A 157 5.53 5.11 -5.38
C VAL A 157 6.73 5.20 -4.42
N ASN A 158 7.44 6.34 -4.38
CA ASN A 158 8.56 6.61 -3.48
C ASN A 158 8.20 6.76 -1.99
N ILE A 159 6.91 6.95 -1.68
CA ILE A 159 6.43 7.17 -0.31
C ILE A 159 6.00 5.84 0.33
N VAL A 160 5.45 4.91 -0.44
CA VAL A 160 4.76 3.73 0.12
C VAL A 160 5.70 2.59 0.54
N TYR A 161 6.94 2.48 0.04
CA TYR A 161 7.89 1.44 0.51
C TYR A 161 9.36 1.88 0.55
N LYS A 162 9.75 2.72 1.52
CA LYS A 162 11.18 2.96 1.83
C LYS A 162 11.86 1.85 2.64
N LYS A 163 11.17 0.76 2.95
CA LYS A 163 11.78 -0.39 3.64
C LYS A 163 11.24 -1.71 3.07
N ASN A 164 12.03 -2.27 2.15
CA ASN A 164 11.92 -3.63 1.59
C ASN A 164 10.74 -3.81 0.62
N TRP A 165 11.01 -3.61 -0.67
CA TRP A 165 10.11 -3.77 -1.84
C TRP A 165 9.42 -5.14 -1.97
N PHE A 166 9.72 -6.10 -1.11
CA PHE A 166 9.20 -7.46 -1.20
C PHE A 166 8.35 -7.83 0.01
N ARG A 167 7.16 -8.37 -0.25
CA ARG A 167 6.28 -8.92 0.78
C ARG A 167 6.60 -10.39 1.03
N GLY A 168 6.90 -10.76 2.29
CA GLY A 168 7.25 -12.13 2.65
C GLY A 168 8.73 -12.44 2.42
N LYS A 169 9.04 -13.43 1.57
CA LYS A 169 10.41 -13.86 1.24
C LYS A 169 11.23 -12.67 0.74
N ARG A 170 12.46 -12.54 1.23
CA ARG A 170 13.42 -11.51 0.80
C ARG A 170 14.34 -12.06 -0.28
N PRO A 171 14.89 -11.18 -1.14
CA PRO A 171 15.92 -11.58 -2.09
C PRO A 171 17.11 -12.18 -1.34
N CYS A 172 17.51 -13.34 -1.80
CA CYS A 172 18.70 -14.03 -1.39
C CYS A 172 19.95 -13.22 -1.78
N VAL A 173 20.85 -13.02 -0.82
CA VAL A 173 22.06 -12.22 -0.98
C VAL A 173 23.17 -13.02 -1.69
N ASP A 174 23.30 -14.31 -1.36
CA ASP A 174 24.38 -15.18 -1.82
C ASP A 174 23.89 -16.34 -2.71
N CYS A 175 22.80 -16.14 -3.44
CA CYS A 175 22.22 -17.23 -4.23
C CYS A 175 23.12 -17.63 -5.41
N PRO A 176 23.06 -18.91 -5.83
CA PRO A 176 23.73 -19.39 -7.03
C PRO A 176 23.43 -18.50 -8.23
N LYS A 177 24.44 -18.28 -9.09
CA LYS A 177 24.33 -17.36 -10.25
C LYS A 177 23.30 -17.83 -11.30
N ASP A 178 22.91 -19.10 -11.24
CA ASP A 178 21.96 -19.81 -12.07
C ASP A 178 20.54 -19.87 -11.46
N ASN A 179 20.29 -19.16 -10.36
CA ASN A 179 18.97 -19.12 -9.73
C ASN A 179 17.92 -18.44 -10.62
N ILE A 180 16.80 -19.12 -10.87
CA ILE A 180 15.68 -18.61 -11.66
C ILE A 180 14.84 -17.71 -10.78
N ARG A 181 15.15 -16.41 -10.84
CA ARG A 181 14.45 -15.37 -10.08
C ARG A 181 13.17 -14.91 -10.80
N ILE A 182 12.03 -15.14 -10.16
CA ILE A 182 10.71 -14.70 -10.59
C ILE A 182 10.28 -13.53 -9.72
N ILE A 183 10.18 -12.33 -10.28
CA ILE A 183 9.62 -11.17 -9.57
C ILE A 183 8.16 -10.99 -10.01
N THR A 184 7.23 -11.08 -9.06
CA THR A 184 5.80 -10.88 -9.33
C THR A 184 5.40 -9.44 -9.04
N LEU A 185 4.71 -8.81 -10.00
CA LEU A 185 4.27 -7.42 -9.95
C LEU A 185 2.76 -7.30 -10.19
N GLY A 186 2.15 -6.30 -9.58
CA GLY A 186 0.75 -6.01 -9.75
C GLY A 186 0.14 -5.28 -8.56
N GLY A 187 -1.19 -5.28 -8.52
CA GLY A 187 -1.99 -4.64 -7.50
C GLY A 187 -2.07 -5.38 -6.16
N SER A 188 -3.18 -5.16 -5.48
CA SER A 188 -3.49 -5.75 -4.17
C SER A 188 -3.64 -7.27 -4.21
N SER A 189 -4.11 -7.84 -5.33
CA SER A 189 -4.16 -9.29 -5.55
C SER A 189 -2.76 -9.91 -5.60
N THR A 190 -1.77 -9.25 -6.20
CA THR A 190 -0.37 -9.71 -6.17
C THR A 190 0.22 -9.55 -4.78
N TYR A 191 0.00 -8.40 -4.13
CA TYR A 191 0.43 -8.18 -2.76
C TYR A 191 -0.18 -9.23 -1.80
N GLY A 192 -1.38 -9.74 -2.08
CA GLY A 192 -2.13 -10.66 -1.23
C GLY A 192 -2.96 -9.94 -0.18
N VAL A 193 -3.63 -8.84 -0.53
CA VAL A 193 -4.68 -8.25 0.32
C VAL A 193 -5.90 -9.18 0.30
N PRO A 194 -6.63 -9.38 1.42
CA PRO A 194 -6.39 -8.85 2.76
C PRO A 194 -5.60 -9.81 3.65
N MET A 195 -4.91 -10.81 3.07
CA MET A 195 -4.10 -11.75 3.84
C MET A 195 -3.13 -10.98 4.72
N TYR A 196 -3.01 -11.39 5.99
CA TYR A 196 -2.11 -10.72 6.91
C TYR A 196 -0.65 -11.09 6.59
N TYR A 197 -0.39 -12.38 6.39
CA TYR A 197 0.93 -12.90 6.02
C TYR A 197 1.13 -13.02 4.51
N GLY A 198 2.33 -12.64 4.03
CA GLY A 198 2.69 -12.77 2.62
C GLY A 198 2.87 -14.22 2.15
N SER A 199 3.11 -15.15 3.08
CA SER A 199 3.23 -16.60 2.85
C SER A 199 1.93 -17.27 2.37
N LEU A 200 0.79 -16.59 2.52
CA LEU A 200 -0.54 -16.96 1.99
C LEU A 200 -0.76 -16.52 0.53
N SER A 201 0.11 -15.67 -0.01
CA SER A 201 -0.04 -15.17 -1.38
C SER A 201 0.27 -16.26 -2.40
N TYR A 202 -0.28 -16.11 -3.61
CA TYR A 202 -0.01 -17.03 -4.73
C TYR A 202 1.49 -17.11 -5.04
N THR A 203 2.24 -16.04 -4.75
CA THR A 203 3.69 -15.99 -5.00
C THR A 203 4.45 -16.99 -4.11
N GLN A 204 4.03 -17.13 -2.86
CA GLN A 204 4.66 -18.08 -1.93
C GLN A 204 4.14 -19.50 -2.14
N SER A 205 2.89 -19.67 -2.58
CA SER A 205 2.41 -20.97 -3.08
C SER A 205 3.19 -21.44 -4.31
N LEU A 206 3.50 -20.54 -5.25
CA LEU A 206 4.29 -20.86 -6.44
C LEU A 206 5.71 -21.31 -6.06
N GLN A 207 6.36 -20.64 -5.10
CA GLN A 207 7.66 -21.08 -4.59
C GLN A 207 7.62 -22.53 -4.10
N ARG A 208 6.60 -22.89 -3.29
CA ARG A 208 6.44 -24.25 -2.77
C ARG A 208 6.27 -25.28 -3.89
N PHE A 209 5.41 -24.98 -4.87
CA PHE A 209 5.21 -25.88 -6.01
C PHE A 209 6.48 -26.11 -6.82
N LEU A 210 7.32 -25.09 -7.00
CA LEU A 210 8.61 -25.21 -7.67
C LEU A 210 9.58 -26.08 -6.84
N ASP A 211 9.69 -25.82 -5.54
CA ASP A 211 10.58 -26.57 -4.65
C ASP A 211 10.19 -28.07 -4.56
N GLU A 212 8.89 -28.36 -4.59
CA GLU A 212 8.34 -29.72 -4.50
C GLU A 212 8.43 -30.48 -5.83
N ARG A 213 8.01 -29.85 -6.94
CA ARG A 213 7.81 -30.53 -8.23
C ARG A 213 9.00 -30.47 -9.16
N ARG A 214 9.94 -29.55 -8.91
CA ARG A 214 11.19 -29.40 -9.68
C ARG A 214 12.43 -29.55 -8.79
N PRO A 215 12.59 -30.68 -8.07
CA PRO A 215 13.72 -30.86 -7.18
C PRO A 215 15.05 -30.79 -7.95
N GLY A 216 15.99 -30.01 -7.43
CA GLY A 216 17.31 -29.79 -8.04
C GLY A 216 17.35 -28.63 -9.04
N GLU A 217 16.22 -28.00 -9.36
CA GLU A 217 16.19 -26.68 -10.00
C GLU A 217 16.08 -25.59 -8.92
N HIS A 218 16.82 -24.50 -9.06
CA HIS A 218 16.86 -23.43 -8.07
C HIS A 218 15.96 -22.28 -8.51
N TYR A 219 14.80 -22.17 -7.85
CA TYR A 219 13.86 -21.08 -8.07
C TYR A 219 13.79 -20.12 -6.88
N GLU A 220 13.62 -18.84 -7.19
CA GLU A 220 13.33 -17.82 -6.19
C GLU A 220 12.17 -16.93 -6.64
N VAL A 221 11.04 -17.04 -5.96
CA VAL A 221 9.84 -16.26 -6.23
C VAL A 221 9.71 -15.11 -5.23
N LEU A 222 9.71 -13.88 -5.72
CA LEU A 222 9.71 -12.65 -4.94
C LEU A 222 8.44 -11.84 -5.20
N ASN A 223 7.71 -11.48 -4.14
CA ASN A 223 6.46 -10.73 -4.24
C ASN A 223 6.72 -9.23 -4.16
N ALA A 224 6.67 -8.54 -5.29
CA ALA A 224 6.79 -7.08 -5.38
C ALA A 224 5.45 -6.39 -5.68
N GLY A 225 4.32 -7.06 -5.45
CA GLY A 225 2.99 -6.45 -5.60
C GLY A 225 2.82 -5.29 -4.64
N VAL A 226 2.01 -4.31 -5.03
CA VAL A 226 1.63 -3.19 -4.15
C VAL A 226 0.17 -2.87 -4.37
N ALA A 227 -0.57 -2.71 -3.27
CA ALA A 227 -1.98 -2.38 -3.32
C ALA A 227 -2.23 -1.14 -4.20
N ALA A 228 -3.26 -1.24 -5.05
CA ALA A 228 -3.68 -0.22 -6.01
C ALA A 228 -2.67 0.16 -7.13
N TYR A 229 -1.54 -0.56 -7.29
CA TYR A 229 -0.70 -0.37 -8.47
C TYR A 229 -1.44 -0.78 -9.76
N GLY A 230 -1.35 0.08 -10.77
CA GLY A 230 -1.60 -0.22 -12.17
C GLY A 230 -0.28 -0.29 -12.95
N ILE A 231 -0.35 -0.39 -14.27
CA ILE A 231 0.79 -0.68 -15.14
C ILE A 231 1.87 0.42 -15.09
N THR A 232 1.50 1.69 -14.92
CA THR A 232 2.49 2.78 -14.83
C THR A 232 3.32 2.69 -13.56
N GLN A 233 2.72 2.29 -12.43
CA GLN A 233 3.46 2.08 -11.18
C GLN A 233 4.31 0.82 -11.24
N VAL A 234 3.84 -0.24 -11.91
CA VAL A 234 4.63 -1.45 -12.19
C VAL A 234 5.91 -1.09 -12.97
N ILE A 235 5.80 -0.29 -14.02
CA ILE A 235 6.95 0.17 -14.83
C ILE A 235 7.92 1.01 -13.99
N ALA A 236 7.40 1.93 -13.17
CA ALA A 236 8.23 2.75 -12.29
C ALA A 236 9.02 1.89 -11.29
N ALA A 237 8.35 0.97 -10.59
CA ALA A 237 8.98 0.06 -9.63
C ALA A 237 10.07 -0.81 -10.29
N LEU A 238 9.81 -1.32 -11.50
CA LEU A 238 10.83 -2.05 -12.27
C LEU A 238 12.09 -1.21 -12.49
N LYS A 239 11.93 -0.04 -13.11
CA LYS A 239 13.03 0.85 -13.51
C LYS A 239 13.85 1.34 -12.33
N GLU A 240 13.18 1.76 -11.27
CA GLU A 240 13.83 2.45 -10.17
C GLU A 240 14.49 1.47 -9.20
N GLU A 241 13.93 0.27 -9.02
CA GLU A 241 14.24 -0.53 -7.82
C GLU A 241 14.37 -2.03 -8.02
N LEU A 242 13.66 -2.63 -8.98
CA LEU A 242 13.60 -4.10 -9.07
C LEU A 242 14.61 -4.70 -10.06
N LEU A 243 15.00 -3.96 -11.10
CA LEU A 243 15.95 -4.45 -12.10
C LEU A 243 17.34 -4.75 -11.52
N LYS A 244 17.74 -4.08 -10.43
CA LYS A 244 19.01 -4.35 -9.72
C LYS A 244 19.11 -5.77 -9.14
N TYR A 245 17.98 -6.47 -9.04
CA TYR A 245 17.95 -7.87 -8.60
C TYR A 245 18.04 -8.86 -9.76
N ASN A 246 18.33 -8.45 -11.00
CA ASN A 246 18.53 -9.34 -12.15
C ASN A 246 17.44 -10.42 -12.30
N PRO A 247 16.15 -10.04 -12.48
CA PRO A 247 15.09 -11.02 -12.65
C PRO A 247 15.32 -11.89 -13.89
N THR A 248 14.93 -13.16 -13.81
CA THR A 248 14.83 -14.05 -14.99
C THR A 248 13.42 -13.98 -15.58
N ILE A 249 12.40 -13.94 -14.72
CA ILE A 249 11.00 -13.79 -15.09
C ILE A 249 10.41 -12.60 -14.35
N VAL A 250 9.63 -11.78 -15.05
CA VAL A 250 8.81 -10.73 -14.43
C VAL A 250 7.36 -11.00 -14.79
N THR A 251 6.53 -11.25 -13.78
CA THR A 251 5.09 -11.42 -13.98
C THR A 251 4.36 -10.11 -13.72
N VAL A 252 3.37 -9.77 -14.55
CA VAL A 252 2.55 -8.58 -14.41
C VAL A 252 1.08 -8.99 -14.36
N CYS A 253 0.47 -8.80 -13.18
CA CYS A 253 -0.95 -8.99 -12.92
C CYS A 253 -1.59 -7.62 -12.71
N SER A 254 -2.10 -7.03 -13.79
CA SER A 254 -2.64 -5.65 -13.78
C SER A 254 -3.72 -5.52 -14.84
N TRP A 255 -4.87 -4.99 -14.45
CA TRP A 255 -5.84 -4.31 -15.32
C TRP A 255 -6.96 -3.67 -14.49
N PHE A 256 -7.29 -4.28 -13.34
CA PHE A 256 -8.43 -3.86 -12.53
C PHE A 256 -8.23 -2.42 -12.03
N ASN A 257 -7.05 -2.15 -11.47
CA ASN A 257 -6.66 -0.81 -11.04
C ASN A 257 -6.55 0.18 -12.20
N ASP A 258 -6.07 -0.26 -13.36
CA ASP A 258 -5.95 0.56 -14.57
C ASP A 258 -7.33 0.99 -15.09
N SER A 259 -8.31 0.08 -15.02
CA SER A 259 -9.70 0.33 -15.43
C SER A 259 -10.51 1.17 -14.45
N ALA A 260 -10.04 1.29 -13.21
CA ALA A 260 -10.75 2.03 -12.16
C ALA A 260 -10.80 3.54 -12.48
N PRO A 261 -11.85 4.26 -12.05
CA PRO A 261 -11.88 5.71 -12.09
C PRO A 261 -10.61 6.32 -11.48
N ASN A 262 -10.07 7.37 -12.10
CA ASN A 262 -8.84 8.01 -11.61
C ASN A 262 -8.96 8.42 -10.13
N ASN A 263 -8.16 7.75 -9.29
CA ASN A 263 -8.09 7.91 -7.84
C ASN A 263 -7.05 8.95 -7.37
N ARG A 264 -6.52 9.77 -8.30
CA ARG A 264 -5.51 10.81 -8.07
C ARG A 264 -4.16 10.26 -7.60
N TRP A 265 -3.71 9.11 -8.10
CA TRP A 265 -2.42 8.50 -7.73
C TRP A 265 -1.23 9.46 -7.86
N TYR A 266 -1.13 10.13 -9.01
CA TYR A 266 -0.13 11.18 -9.27
C TYR A 266 -0.59 12.58 -8.84
N GLN A 267 -1.63 12.68 -8.00
CA GLN A 267 -2.20 13.92 -7.46
C GLN A 267 -2.54 14.98 -8.52
N THR A 268 -2.81 14.56 -9.75
CA THR A 268 -3.09 15.44 -10.89
C THR A 268 -4.51 15.18 -11.39
N PRO A 269 -5.51 15.96 -10.92
CA PRO A 269 -6.91 15.73 -11.29
C PRO A 269 -7.14 15.96 -12.79
N GLY A 270 -7.99 15.12 -13.40
CA GLY A 270 -8.53 15.35 -14.74
C GLY A 270 -7.69 14.83 -15.91
N ILE A 271 -6.64 14.05 -15.65
CA ILE A 271 -5.81 13.38 -16.68
C ILE A 271 -5.62 11.90 -16.34
N SER A 272 -5.23 11.04 -17.27
CA SER A 272 -4.91 9.62 -16.99
C SER A 272 -3.63 9.46 -16.16
N ASP A 273 -3.43 8.30 -15.55
CA ASP A 273 -2.17 7.91 -14.91
C ASP A 273 -1.02 7.90 -15.93
N TRP A 274 -1.31 7.57 -17.20
CA TRP A 274 -0.32 7.62 -18.29
C TRP A 274 0.15 9.06 -18.55
N GLU A 275 -0.79 9.98 -18.77
CA GLU A 275 -0.46 11.37 -19.03
C GLU A 275 0.24 12.00 -17.82
N ALA A 276 -0.20 11.63 -16.62
CA ALA A 276 0.48 12.04 -15.41
C ALA A 276 1.90 11.46 -15.35
N TYR A 277 2.10 10.18 -15.63
CA TYR A 277 3.41 9.52 -15.65
C TYR A 277 4.37 10.20 -16.63
N GLU A 278 3.94 10.48 -17.87
CA GLU A 278 4.77 11.15 -18.88
C GLU A 278 5.15 12.59 -18.45
N ARG A 279 4.20 13.34 -17.89
CA ARG A 279 4.48 14.67 -17.31
C ARG A 279 5.46 14.57 -16.14
N HIS A 280 5.28 13.59 -15.25
CA HIS A 280 6.18 13.37 -14.12
C HIS A 280 7.58 12.96 -14.59
N ARG A 281 7.71 12.11 -15.62
CA ARG A 281 9.01 11.69 -16.18
C ARG A 281 9.81 12.88 -16.73
N ALA A 282 9.15 13.80 -17.42
CA ALA A 282 9.77 15.04 -17.87
C ALA A 282 10.19 15.93 -16.69
N LEU A 283 9.36 16.01 -15.65
CA LEU A 283 9.59 16.84 -14.46
C LEU A 283 10.60 16.23 -13.46
N GLN A 284 10.72 14.91 -13.33
CA GLN A 284 11.66 14.22 -12.44
C GLN A 284 13.11 14.60 -12.77
N ARG A 285 13.45 14.77 -14.06
CA ARG A 285 14.77 15.29 -14.47
C ARG A 285 15.08 16.66 -13.89
N LEU A 286 14.06 17.53 -13.76
CA LEU A 286 14.19 18.82 -13.07
C LEU A 286 14.28 18.61 -11.55
N GLY A 287 13.54 17.64 -11.01
CA GLY A 287 13.56 17.25 -9.60
C GLY A 287 14.94 16.85 -9.09
N GLU A 288 15.70 16.13 -9.92
CA GLU A 288 17.05 15.68 -9.63
C GLU A 288 18.12 16.77 -9.78
N PHE A 289 17.79 17.88 -10.46
CA PHE A 289 18.74 18.96 -10.69
C PHE A 289 19.15 19.64 -9.38
N PRO A 290 20.45 19.73 -9.03
CA PRO A 290 20.91 20.27 -7.75
C PRO A 290 20.42 21.69 -7.46
N LEU A 291 20.32 22.54 -8.49
CA LEU A 291 19.81 23.90 -8.34
C LEU A 291 18.33 23.89 -7.98
N TYR A 292 17.52 23.02 -8.59
CA TYR A 292 16.11 22.89 -8.25
C TYR A 292 15.93 22.39 -6.81
N LYS A 293 16.74 21.44 -6.35
CA LYS A 293 16.75 20.98 -4.95
C LYS A 293 17.03 22.12 -3.95
N LYS A 294 17.91 23.07 -4.31
CA LYS A 294 18.18 24.27 -3.52
C LYS A 294 17.03 25.29 -3.59
N VAL A 295 16.46 25.50 -4.78
CA VAL A 295 15.34 26.43 -5.00
C VAL A 295 14.06 25.94 -4.33
N ARG A 296 13.73 24.65 -4.38
CA ARG A 296 12.52 24.12 -3.71
C ARG A 296 12.58 24.20 -2.18
N ALA A 297 13.79 24.22 -1.61
CA ALA A 297 14.02 24.40 -0.17
C ALA A 297 13.98 25.88 0.26
N SER A 298 13.82 26.82 -0.68
CA SER A 298 13.75 28.25 -0.39
C SER A 298 12.36 28.65 0.11
N LYS A 299 12.32 29.49 1.15
CA LYS A 299 11.07 30.09 1.65
C LYS A 299 10.48 31.07 0.64
N LEU A 300 11.34 31.77 -0.12
CA LEU A 300 10.91 32.62 -1.24
C LEU A 300 10.17 31.81 -2.31
N PHE A 301 10.70 30.64 -2.67
CA PHE A 301 10.04 29.74 -3.62
C PHE A 301 8.68 29.27 -3.10
N ALA A 302 8.60 28.81 -1.85
CA ALA A 302 7.34 28.34 -1.24
C ALA A 302 6.28 29.45 -1.21
N LEU A 303 6.64 30.66 -0.79
CA LEU A 303 5.76 31.83 -0.78
C LEU A 303 5.30 32.21 -2.19
N SER A 304 6.23 32.28 -3.14
CA SER A 304 5.92 32.63 -4.53
C SER A 304 4.98 31.60 -5.16
N ARG A 305 5.24 30.31 -4.90
CA ARG A 305 4.43 29.22 -5.42
C ARG A 305 3.02 29.23 -4.82
N TRP A 306 2.91 29.43 -3.52
CA TRP A 306 1.64 29.60 -2.83
C TRP A 306 0.83 30.76 -3.41
N SER A 307 1.45 31.93 -3.59
CA SER A 307 0.81 33.11 -4.15
C SER A 307 0.33 32.88 -5.59
N LEU A 308 1.14 32.22 -6.43
CA LEU A 308 0.76 31.89 -7.80
C LEU A 308 -0.39 30.88 -7.87
N LEU A 309 -0.41 29.89 -6.97
CA LEU A 309 -1.52 28.95 -6.85
C LEU A 309 -2.81 29.63 -6.38
N GLY A 310 -2.70 30.53 -5.40
CA GLY A 310 -3.82 31.35 -4.93
C GLY A 310 -4.37 32.27 -6.03
N LEU A 311 -3.49 32.92 -6.79
CA LEU A 311 -3.87 33.75 -7.94
C LEU A 311 -4.55 32.93 -9.03
N LYS A 312 -4.02 31.75 -9.36
CA LYS A 312 -4.68 30.81 -10.28
C LYS A 312 -6.08 30.48 -9.76
N SER A 313 -6.20 30.04 -8.52
CA SER A 313 -7.49 29.70 -7.92
C SER A 313 -8.47 30.87 -7.94
N ALA A 314 -8.03 32.11 -7.67
CA ALA A 314 -8.87 33.30 -7.71
C ALA A 314 -9.31 33.70 -9.13
N LEU A 315 -8.39 33.65 -10.11
CA LEU A 315 -8.69 33.93 -11.51
C LEU A 315 -9.67 32.90 -12.12
N PHE A 316 -9.59 31.65 -11.65
CA PHE A 316 -10.47 30.56 -12.07
C PHE A 316 -11.63 30.29 -11.09
N ALA A 317 -11.80 31.10 -10.04
CA ALA A 317 -12.91 30.97 -9.07
C ALA A 317 -14.26 31.32 -9.70
N GLY A 318 -14.26 32.13 -10.78
CA GLY A 318 -15.44 32.44 -11.58
C GLY A 318 -15.88 31.33 -12.54
N SER A 319 -15.02 30.34 -12.82
CA SER A 319 -15.41 29.09 -13.46
C SER A 319 -15.87 28.08 -12.40
N GLY A 320 -16.78 28.53 -11.53
CA GLY A 320 -17.40 27.72 -10.49
C GLY A 320 -17.84 26.39 -11.07
N GLY A 321 -17.40 25.31 -10.43
CA GLY A 321 -17.53 23.95 -10.93
C GLY A 321 -18.93 23.66 -11.44
N ARG A 322 -19.06 23.53 -12.76
CA ARG A 322 -19.95 22.50 -13.27
C ARG A 322 -19.48 21.21 -12.58
N LYS A 323 -20.34 20.60 -11.76
CA LYS A 323 -20.27 19.16 -11.54
C LYS A 323 -20.20 18.58 -12.93
N SER A 324 -19.01 18.22 -13.40
CA SER A 324 -18.91 17.65 -14.73
C SER A 324 -19.66 16.34 -14.64
N SER A 325 -20.76 16.24 -15.36
CA SER A 325 -21.30 14.98 -15.85
C SER A 325 -20.33 14.29 -16.82
N ALA A 326 -19.09 14.80 -16.97
CA ALA A 326 -18.04 14.15 -17.72
C ALA A 326 -17.81 12.76 -17.11
N PRO A 327 -17.79 11.72 -17.95
CA PRO A 327 -17.60 10.36 -17.50
C PRO A 327 -16.31 10.25 -16.69
N ALA A 328 -16.34 9.39 -15.66
CA ALA A 328 -15.16 9.07 -14.87
C ALA A 328 -14.05 8.59 -15.81
N ILE A 329 -12.99 9.38 -15.94
CA ILE A 329 -11.82 9.01 -16.75
C ILE A 329 -11.17 7.81 -16.05
N PRO A 330 -10.97 6.67 -16.73
CA PRO A 330 -10.24 5.55 -16.15
C PRO A 330 -8.80 5.96 -15.85
N ARG A 331 -8.12 5.27 -14.95
CA ARG A 331 -6.70 5.52 -14.69
C ARG A 331 -5.88 5.34 -15.96
N MET A 332 -6.19 4.30 -16.74
CA MET A 332 -5.64 4.06 -18.07
C MET A 332 -6.77 3.62 -18.97
N ASN A 333 -6.92 4.20 -20.15
CA ASN A 333 -7.77 3.58 -21.16
C ASN A 333 -7.05 2.34 -21.78
N PRO A 334 -7.74 1.49 -22.57
CA PRO A 334 -7.12 0.30 -23.15
C PRO A 334 -5.87 0.57 -24.01
N ASP A 335 -5.82 1.66 -24.78
CA ASP A 335 -4.67 1.98 -25.63
C ASP A 335 -3.46 2.44 -24.79
N GLU A 336 -3.69 3.25 -23.76
CA GLU A 336 -2.65 3.63 -22.80
C GLU A 336 -2.14 2.40 -22.02
N PHE A 337 -3.03 1.48 -21.69
CA PHE A 337 -2.66 0.23 -21.02
C PHE A 337 -1.82 -0.67 -21.94
N ARG A 338 -2.16 -0.75 -23.24
CA ARG A 338 -1.35 -1.44 -24.25
C ARG A 338 0.08 -0.89 -24.29
N TRP A 339 0.26 0.43 -24.29
CA TRP A 339 1.59 1.04 -24.21
C TRP A 339 2.37 0.55 -22.99
N GLY A 340 1.70 0.45 -21.83
CA GLY A 340 2.33 -0.02 -20.61
C GLY A 340 2.83 -1.46 -20.72
N LEU A 341 2.02 -2.35 -21.32
CA LEU A 341 2.43 -3.72 -21.60
C LEU A 341 3.64 -3.76 -22.55
N GLU A 342 3.62 -2.98 -23.63
CA GLU A 342 4.73 -2.89 -24.59
C GLU A 342 6.02 -2.35 -23.95
N GLU A 343 5.92 -1.41 -23.01
CA GLU A 343 7.08 -0.91 -22.26
C GLU A 343 7.69 -1.99 -21.34
N VAL A 344 6.87 -2.85 -20.73
CA VAL A 344 7.38 -4.02 -19.98
C VAL A 344 8.12 -4.98 -20.91
N VAL A 345 7.61 -5.21 -22.13
CA VAL A 345 8.31 -6.03 -23.14
C VAL A 345 9.66 -5.42 -23.50
N ARG A 346 9.69 -4.12 -23.77
CA ARG A 346 10.92 -3.38 -24.10
C ARG A 346 11.96 -3.49 -22.97
N LEU A 347 11.53 -3.37 -21.71
CA LEU A 347 12.40 -3.56 -20.55
C LEU A 347 12.90 -5.01 -20.43
N GLY A 348 12.07 -6.00 -20.77
CA GLY A 348 12.44 -7.42 -20.82
C GLY A 348 13.57 -7.68 -21.81
N GLU A 349 13.51 -7.04 -22.98
CA GLU A 349 14.56 -7.10 -24.00
C GLU A 349 15.84 -6.37 -23.55
N GLU A 350 15.71 -5.18 -22.98
CA GLU A 350 16.84 -4.36 -22.51
C GLU A 350 17.61 -5.03 -21.36
N HIS A 351 16.90 -5.68 -20.44
CA HIS A 351 17.47 -6.26 -19.22
C HIS A 351 17.48 -7.79 -19.21
N ASN A 352 17.14 -8.42 -20.34
CA ASN A 352 17.19 -9.87 -20.55
C ASN A 352 16.36 -10.67 -19.51
N PHE A 353 15.11 -10.29 -19.29
CA PHE A 353 14.13 -11.07 -18.53
C PHE A 353 12.93 -11.44 -19.41
N LEU A 354 12.21 -12.51 -19.05
CA LEU A 354 10.98 -12.90 -19.72
C LEU A 354 9.77 -12.17 -19.10
N PRO A 355 9.05 -11.33 -19.88
CA PRO A 355 7.77 -10.78 -19.45
C PRO A 355 6.68 -11.84 -19.50
N VAL A 356 5.86 -11.90 -18.45
CA VAL A 356 4.71 -12.80 -18.35
C VAL A 356 3.49 -12.00 -17.92
N PHE A 357 2.38 -12.11 -18.65
CA PHE A 357 1.14 -11.46 -18.26
C PHE A 357 0.22 -12.44 -17.55
N VAL A 358 -0.26 -12.08 -16.35
CA VAL A 358 -1.18 -12.90 -15.56
C VAL A 358 -2.56 -12.26 -15.64
N LEU A 359 -3.56 -13.03 -16.04
CA LEU A 359 -4.94 -12.54 -16.01
C LEU A 359 -5.36 -12.37 -14.55
N GLU A 360 -5.79 -11.16 -14.16
CA GLU A 360 -6.31 -10.91 -12.81
C GLU A 360 -7.81 -11.27 -12.80
N ALA A 361 -8.16 -12.35 -12.12
CA ALA A 361 -9.53 -12.81 -12.01
C ALA A 361 -10.34 -12.01 -10.98
N MET A 362 -11.65 -11.90 -11.21
CA MET A 362 -12.63 -11.40 -10.25
C MET A 362 -13.39 -12.57 -9.64
N HIS A 363 -14.06 -12.35 -8.51
CA HIS A 363 -14.93 -13.34 -7.89
C HIS A 363 -16.03 -13.79 -8.87
N ARG A 364 -16.16 -15.11 -9.03
CA ARG A 364 -17.05 -15.77 -9.99
C ARG A 364 -16.78 -15.29 -11.42
N PRO A 365 -15.55 -15.51 -11.93
CA PRO A 365 -15.24 -15.08 -13.27
C PRO A 365 -16.10 -15.85 -14.27
N ASP A 366 -16.49 -15.18 -15.36
CA ASP A 366 -17.10 -15.86 -16.51
C ASP A 366 -16.04 -16.76 -17.19
N SER A 367 -16.48 -17.61 -18.11
CA SER A 367 -15.60 -18.41 -18.95
C SER A 367 -14.53 -17.55 -19.63
N LEU A 368 -13.33 -18.11 -19.84
CA LEU A 368 -12.23 -17.42 -20.51
C LEU A 368 -12.66 -16.84 -21.87
N LYS A 369 -13.48 -17.58 -22.63
CA LYS A 369 -14.03 -17.14 -23.91
C LYS A 369 -14.78 -15.81 -23.78
N ASN A 370 -15.65 -15.68 -22.78
CA ASN A 370 -16.40 -14.44 -22.53
C ASN A 370 -15.49 -13.35 -21.99
N ALA A 371 -14.58 -13.67 -21.07
CA ALA A 371 -13.60 -12.72 -20.55
C ALA A 371 -12.77 -12.08 -21.67
N LYS A 372 -12.25 -12.88 -22.62
CA LYS A 372 -11.55 -12.39 -23.82
C LYS A 372 -12.42 -11.53 -24.73
N ARG A 373 -13.72 -11.84 -24.82
CA ARG A 373 -14.66 -11.13 -25.69
C ARG A 373 -15.07 -9.77 -25.13
N PHE A 374 -15.28 -9.67 -23.82
CA PHE A 374 -15.91 -8.51 -23.19
C PHE A 374 -14.96 -7.64 -22.37
N ASN A 375 -13.81 -8.14 -21.91
CA ASN A 375 -12.83 -7.34 -21.20
C ASN A 375 -11.84 -6.69 -22.19
N GLU A 376 -11.97 -5.38 -22.40
CA GLU A 376 -11.11 -4.62 -23.33
C GLU A 376 -9.62 -4.65 -22.94
N TYR A 377 -9.29 -4.78 -21.66
CA TYR A 377 -7.90 -4.88 -21.19
C TYR A 377 -7.31 -6.26 -21.49
N PHE A 378 -8.10 -7.33 -21.33
CA PHE A 378 -7.65 -8.68 -21.71
C PHE A 378 -7.35 -8.76 -23.20
N LYS A 379 -8.12 -8.07 -24.05
CA LYS A 379 -7.81 -7.97 -25.49
C LYS A 379 -6.44 -7.33 -25.72
N GLN A 380 -6.05 -6.31 -24.96
CA GLN A 380 -4.73 -5.70 -25.06
C GLN A 380 -3.62 -6.65 -24.59
N ILE A 381 -3.84 -7.36 -23.47
CA ILE A 381 -2.91 -8.38 -22.96
C ILE A 381 -2.62 -9.42 -24.04
N TYR A 382 -3.67 -10.04 -24.60
CA TYR A 382 -3.50 -11.04 -25.65
C TYR A 382 -2.87 -10.45 -26.91
N ALA A 383 -3.27 -9.26 -27.35
CA ALA A 383 -2.69 -8.64 -28.55
C ALA A 383 -1.18 -8.36 -28.41
N VAL A 384 -0.73 -7.91 -27.24
CA VAL A 384 0.71 -7.68 -26.98
C VAL A 384 1.44 -9.01 -26.81
N ALA A 385 0.85 -9.98 -26.11
CA ALA A 385 1.47 -11.29 -25.90
C ALA A 385 1.66 -12.05 -27.22
N GLU A 386 0.62 -12.14 -28.06
CA GLU A 386 0.65 -12.82 -29.35
C GLU A 386 1.66 -12.17 -30.31
N LYS A 387 1.69 -10.83 -30.38
CA LYS A 387 2.66 -10.07 -31.20
C LYS A 387 4.12 -10.38 -30.82
N ASN A 388 4.38 -10.72 -29.57
CA ASN A 388 5.72 -10.91 -29.02
C ASN A 388 6.05 -12.39 -28.68
N ASP A 389 5.18 -13.36 -29.01
CA ASP A 389 5.32 -14.77 -28.62
C ASP A 389 5.53 -14.96 -27.09
N LEU A 390 4.82 -14.17 -26.28
CA LEU A 390 4.91 -14.19 -24.82
C LEU A 390 3.78 -15.02 -24.18
N PRO A 391 4.02 -15.61 -23.00
CA PRO A 391 3.01 -16.39 -22.31
C PRO A 391 1.98 -15.48 -21.61
N VAL A 392 0.74 -15.94 -21.58
CA VAL A 392 -0.35 -15.38 -20.77
C VAL A 392 -0.81 -16.47 -19.82
N VAL A 393 -0.74 -16.23 -18.52
CA VAL A 393 -1.23 -17.18 -17.50
C VAL A 393 -2.74 -17.05 -17.36
N ASP A 394 -3.45 -18.14 -17.62
CA ASP A 394 -4.90 -18.24 -17.50
C ASP A 394 -5.31 -18.63 -16.08
N THR A 395 -5.60 -17.61 -15.27
CA THR A 395 -6.22 -17.81 -13.95
C THR A 395 -7.75 -17.93 -14.03
N ILE A 396 -8.35 -17.56 -15.15
CA ILE A 396 -9.80 -17.42 -15.32
C ILE A 396 -10.46 -18.79 -15.40
N SER A 397 -9.95 -19.68 -16.24
CA SER A 397 -10.53 -21.03 -16.40
C SER A 397 -10.59 -21.85 -15.10
N PRO A 398 -9.49 -22.00 -14.33
CA PRO A 398 -9.55 -22.79 -13.09
C PRO A 398 -10.44 -22.13 -12.02
N LEU A 399 -10.47 -20.80 -11.92
CA LEU A 399 -11.35 -20.10 -10.98
C LEU A 399 -12.82 -20.12 -11.41
N HIS A 400 -13.10 -20.18 -12.70
CA HIS A 400 -14.45 -20.36 -13.24
C HIS A 400 -15.02 -21.74 -12.85
N GLN A 401 -14.20 -22.80 -12.90
CA GLN A 401 -14.62 -24.16 -12.52
C GLN A 401 -15.02 -24.28 -11.04
N VAL A 402 -14.46 -23.43 -10.18
CA VAL A 402 -14.77 -23.39 -8.74
C VAL A 402 -15.51 -22.12 -8.33
N ALA A 403 -16.23 -21.48 -9.25
CA ALA A 403 -16.89 -20.20 -9.00
C ALA A 403 -17.92 -20.24 -7.85
N ASP A 404 -18.45 -21.41 -7.53
CA ASP A 404 -19.38 -21.63 -6.42
C ASP A 404 -18.68 -21.77 -5.06
N LEU A 405 -17.36 -22.01 -5.03
CA LEU A 405 -16.58 -22.09 -3.81
C LEU A 405 -16.19 -20.70 -3.30
N TRP A 406 -16.05 -20.57 -1.98
CA TRP A 406 -15.53 -19.35 -1.37
C TRP A 406 -14.02 -19.23 -1.63
N THR A 407 -13.65 -18.54 -2.71
CA THR A 407 -12.26 -18.35 -3.16
C THR A 407 -11.79 -16.89 -3.11
N PHE A 408 -12.70 -15.96 -2.81
CA PHE A 408 -12.43 -14.52 -2.71
C PHE A 408 -13.07 -13.91 -1.45
N HIS A 409 -12.40 -12.93 -0.85
CA HIS A 409 -12.92 -12.14 0.27
C HIS A 409 -13.94 -11.11 -0.17
N ASP A 410 -13.75 -10.55 -1.35
CA ASP A 410 -14.64 -9.57 -1.97
C ASP A 410 -14.71 -9.83 -3.49
N PHE A 411 -14.98 -8.80 -4.29
CA PHE A 411 -15.11 -8.96 -5.72
C PHE A 411 -13.78 -9.18 -6.47
N ILE A 412 -12.63 -8.85 -5.88
CA ILE A 412 -11.31 -8.89 -6.57
C ILE A 412 -10.22 -9.61 -5.76
N HIS A 413 -10.30 -9.62 -4.43
CA HIS A 413 -9.24 -10.13 -3.58
C HIS A 413 -9.39 -11.63 -3.26
N PRO A 414 -8.51 -12.50 -3.78
CA PRO A 414 -8.57 -13.93 -3.49
C PRO A 414 -8.25 -14.22 -2.01
N ASN A 415 -8.84 -15.27 -1.47
CA ASN A 415 -8.42 -15.86 -0.19
C ASN A 415 -7.27 -16.86 -0.42
N SER A 416 -6.85 -17.57 0.62
CA SER A 416 -5.75 -18.55 0.54
C SER A 416 -6.00 -19.66 -0.49
N VAL A 417 -7.26 -20.10 -0.64
CA VAL A 417 -7.66 -21.10 -1.65
C VAL A 417 -7.54 -20.51 -3.05
N GLY A 418 -8.09 -19.31 -3.29
CA GLY A 418 -7.97 -18.62 -4.57
C GLY A 418 -6.52 -18.34 -4.95
N HIS A 419 -5.69 -17.92 -3.99
CA HIS A 419 -4.25 -17.74 -4.19
C HIS A 419 -3.53 -19.05 -4.57
N ARG A 420 -3.88 -20.18 -3.95
CA ARG A 420 -3.32 -21.48 -4.33
C ARG A 420 -3.69 -21.86 -5.76
N ILE A 421 -4.95 -21.64 -6.17
CA ILE A 421 -5.40 -21.91 -7.54
C ILE A 421 -4.67 -21.03 -8.56
N ILE A 422 -4.48 -19.74 -8.26
CA ILE A 422 -3.69 -18.84 -9.11
C ILE A 422 -2.25 -19.32 -9.23
N ALA A 423 -1.63 -19.75 -8.13
CA ALA A 423 -0.27 -20.30 -8.16
C ALA A 423 -0.16 -21.57 -9.00
N GLU A 424 -1.19 -22.43 -8.95
CA GLU A 424 -1.26 -23.66 -9.74
C GLU A 424 -1.32 -23.34 -11.24
N ALA A 425 -2.15 -22.36 -11.63
CA ALA A 425 -2.23 -21.88 -13.01
C ALA A 425 -0.89 -21.28 -13.48
N MET A 426 -0.24 -20.48 -12.64
CA MET A 426 1.09 -19.93 -12.94
C MET A 426 2.13 -21.02 -13.14
N TYR A 427 2.15 -22.03 -12.26
CA TYR A 427 3.06 -23.15 -12.38
C TYR A 427 2.81 -23.94 -13.67
N HIS A 428 1.54 -24.25 -13.96
CA HIS A 428 1.14 -24.97 -15.16
C HIS A 428 1.58 -24.23 -16.44
N ASP A 429 1.15 -22.98 -16.62
CA ASP A 429 1.33 -22.24 -17.87
C ASP A 429 2.76 -21.72 -18.11
N LEU A 430 3.58 -21.65 -17.06
CA LEU A 430 4.96 -21.17 -17.17
C LEU A 430 6.00 -22.29 -17.15
N ILE A 431 5.74 -23.37 -16.41
CA ILE A 431 6.76 -24.37 -16.08
C ILE A 431 6.39 -25.76 -16.57
N ALA A 432 5.17 -26.23 -16.34
CA ALA A 432 4.77 -27.58 -16.76
C ALA A 432 4.52 -27.65 -18.28
N GLU A 433 3.69 -26.73 -18.77
CA GLU A 433 3.30 -26.65 -20.17
C GLU A 433 3.47 -25.22 -20.70
N PRO A 434 4.72 -24.72 -20.83
CA PRO A 434 4.96 -23.37 -21.33
C PRO A 434 4.36 -23.18 -22.71
N ALA A 435 3.43 -22.22 -22.81
CA ALA A 435 2.59 -22.06 -23.99
C ALA A 435 3.34 -21.64 -25.27
N THR A 436 4.52 -21.00 -25.15
CA THR A 436 5.24 -20.43 -26.31
C THR A 436 6.63 -21.01 -26.51
N LYS A 437 7.04 -21.13 -27.78
CA LYS A 437 8.38 -21.60 -28.16
C LYS A 437 9.46 -20.65 -27.63
N ARG A 438 9.23 -19.33 -27.68
CA ARG A 438 10.11 -18.33 -27.07
C ARG A 438 10.29 -18.57 -25.58
N THR A 439 9.20 -18.82 -24.84
CA THR A 439 9.26 -19.09 -23.38
C THR A 439 10.10 -20.32 -23.09
N ARG A 440 9.80 -21.45 -23.73
CA ARG A 440 10.54 -22.70 -23.54
C ARG A 440 12.04 -22.49 -23.82
N LYS A 441 12.38 -21.94 -24.99
CA LYS A 441 13.78 -21.69 -25.37
C LYS A 441 14.50 -20.74 -24.41
N PHE A 442 13.82 -19.70 -23.94
CA PHE A 442 14.39 -18.75 -22.98
C PHE A 442 14.70 -19.42 -21.63
N LEU A 443 13.78 -20.25 -21.12
CA LEU A 443 13.94 -20.94 -19.85
C LEU A 443 14.96 -22.09 -19.92
N GLU A 444 15.02 -22.83 -21.03
CA GLU A 444 16.07 -23.82 -21.30
C GLU A 444 17.46 -23.17 -21.27
N ALA A 445 17.61 -21.99 -21.89
CA ALA A 445 18.86 -21.23 -21.86
C ALA A 445 19.24 -20.72 -20.45
N ARG A 446 18.33 -20.83 -19.48
CA ARG A 446 18.52 -20.49 -18.06
C ARG A 446 18.56 -21.72 -17.15
N GLY A 447 18.63 -22.92 -17.72
CA GLY A 447 18.82 -24.16 -16.97
C GLY A 447 17.54 -24.90 -16.56
N VAL A 448 16.36 -24.48 -17.05
CA VAL A 448 15.12 -25.26 -16.86
C VAL A 448 15.13 -26.50 -17.74
N ASP A 449 14.92 -27.67 -17.16
CA ASP A 449 14.87 -28.94 -17.89
C ASP A 449 13.41 -29.38 -18.07
N PHE A 450 12.83 -29.12 -19.24
CA PHE A 450 11.47 -29.58 -19.57
C PHE A 450 11.39 -31.08 -19.90
N GLY A 451 12.52 -31.78 -20.02
CA GLY A 451 12.57 -33.23 -20.16
C GLY A 451 12.44 -33.96 -18.82
N LYS A 452 12.72 -33.28 -17.70
CA LYS A 452 12.43 -33.81 -16.37
C LYS A 452 10.91 -33.86 -16.16
N PRO A 453 10.37 -35.02 -15.78
CA PRO A 453 8.96 -35.12 -15.47
C PRO A 453 8.59 -34.22 -14.30
N ASP A 454 7.40 -33.62 -14.39
CA ASP A 454 6.74 -33.05 -13.24
C ASP A 454 6.32 -34.19 -12.31
N VAL A 455 6.90 -34.21 -11.11
CA VAL A 455 6.66 -35.25 -10.10
C VAL A 455 5.16 -35.43 -9.84
N ARG A 456 4.38 -34.35 -9.84
CA ARG A 456 2.93 -34.40 -9.62
C ARG A 456 2.19 -35.00 -10.81
N LEU A 457 2.52 -34.63 -12.05
CA LEU A 457 1.87 -35.21 -13.23
C LEU A 457 2.19 -36.70 -13.38
N GLU A 458 3.39 -37.13 -12.99
CA GLU A 458 3.72 -38.55 -12.89
C GLU A 458 2.87 -39.25 -11.84
N ILE A 459 2.75 -38.66 -10.64
CA ILE A 459 1.87 -39.18 -9.58
C ILE A 459 0.42 -39.26 -10.06
N GLU A 460 -0.15 -38.20 -10.68
CA GLU A 460 -1.53 -38.19 -11.17
C GLU A 460 -1.77 -39.26 -12.25
N LYS A 461 -0.82 -39.43 -13.20
CA LYS A 461 -0.88 -40.54 -14.18
C LYS A 461 -0.79 -41.90 -13.51
N HIS A 462 0.05 -42.04 -12.48
CA HIS A 462 0.21 -43.29 -11.75
C HIS A 462 -1.04 -43.64 -10.93
N LEU A 463 -1.67 -42.64 -10.28
CA LEU A 463 -2.92 -42.77 -9.52
C LEU A 463 -4.09 -43.21 -10.41
N LEU A 464 -4.15 -42.71 -11.65
CA LEU A 464 -5.16 -43.10 -12.63
C LEU A 464 -4.89 -44.46 -13.29
N SER A 465 -3.70 -45.05 -13.06
CA SER A 465 -3.29 -46.33 -13.63
C SER A 465 -3.47 -47.50 -12.66
N ASP A 466 -3.46 -48.74 -13.16
CA ASP A 466 -3.55 -49.94 -12.31
C ASP A 466 -2.30 -50.22 -11.48
N ALA A 467 -1.19 -49.51 -11.71
CA ALA A 467 0.12 -49.79 -11.13
C ALA A 467 0.15 -49.57 -9.60
N LEU A 468 -0.45 -48.48 -9.12
CA LEU A 468 -0.44 -48.11 -7.70
C LEU A 468 -1.12 -49.16 -6.79
N ALA A 469 -2.06 -49.93 -7.33
CA ALA A 469 -2.75 -50.99 -6.59
C ALA A 469 -1.92 -52.28 -6.42
N LYS A 470 -0.86 -52.46 -7.21
CA LYS A 470 0.03 -53.62 -7.08
C LYS A 470 1.09 -53.38 -6.02
N ASP A 471 1.59 -52.15 -5.96
CA ASP A 471 2.78 -51.80 -5.18
C ASP A 471 2.43 -51.07 -3.87
N GLY A 472 1.19 -50.59 -3.72
CA GLY A 472 0.73 -49.82 -2.56
C GLY A 472 0.98 -48.32 -2.73
N LEU A 473 0.65 -47.53 -1.71
CA LEU A 473 0.96 -46.10 -1.69
C LEU A 473 1.94 -45.82 -0.55
N ASP A 474 3.13 -45.40 -0.94
CA ASP A 474 4.11 -44.84 -0.03
C ASP A 474 4.04 -43.32 -0.09
N LEU A 475 3.71 -42.69 1.03
CA LEU A 475 3.70 -41.25 1.19
C LEU A 475 4.93 -40.84 1.96
N ASN A 476 5.81 -40.04 1.35
CA ASN A 476 6.92 -39.46 2.08
C ASN A 476 6.54 -38.05 2.52
N VAL A 477 6.17 -37.91 3.79
CA VAL A 477 5.51 -36.72 4.30
C VAL A 477 6.35 -36.10 5.40
N ARG A 478 6.51 -34.78 5.35
CA ARG A 478 6.92 -33.98 6.50
C ARG A 478 5.90 -32.91 6.80
N ALA A 479 5.85 -32.51 8.07
CA ALA A 479 5.29 -31.25 8.50
C ALA A 479 6.47 -30.40 8.97
N PRO A 480 7.15 -29.67 8.06
CA PRO A 480 8.41 -28.96 8.36
C PRO A 480 8.26 -27.95 9.50
N TYR A 481 7.03 -27.51 9.73
CA TYR A 481 6.65 -26.54 10.74
C TYR A 481 5.90 -27.17 11.91
N LEU A 482 5.93 -28.50 12.06
CA LEU A 482 5.44 -29.16 13.27
C LEU A 482 6.27 -28.66 14.46
N ASP A 483 5.59 -28.26 15.53
CA ASP A 483 6.26 -27.97 16.80
C ASP A 483 6.65 -29.29 17.47
N ASN A 484 7.02 -29.21 18.74
CA ASN A 484 7.19 -30.38 19.59
C ASN A 484 5.85 -31.09 19.91
N SER A 485 4.71 -30.69 19.32
CA SER A 485 3.44 -31.37 19.54
C SER A 485 3.38 -32.66 18.72
N PRO A 486 2.80 -33.74 19.26
CA PRO A 486 2.56 -34.97 18.51
C PRO A 486 1.71 -34.68 17.26
N GLY A 487 2.28 -34.95 16.09
CA GLY A 487 1.55 -34.90 14.82
C GLY A 487 1.20 -36.30 14.34
N ARG A 488 0.04 -36.43 13.71
CA ARG A 488 -0.35 -37.60 12.91
C ARG A 488 -0.69 -37.15 11.49
N LEU A 489 -0.45 -38.04 10.53
CA LEU A 489 -0.90 -37.91 9.16
C LEU A 489 -2.23 -38.66 9.02
N GLU A 490 -3.28 -37.95 8.63
CA GLU A 490 -4.51 -38.57 8.15
C GLU A 490 -4.53 -38.58 6.63
N VAL A 491 -4.79 -39.74 6.04
CA VAL A 491 -4.87 -39.91 4.59
C VAL A 491 -6.24 -40.44 4.24
N THR A 492 -6.99 -39.71 3.42
CA THR A 492 -8.29 -40.13 2.93
C THR A 492 -8.25 -40.40 1.44
N ILE A 493 -8.73 -41.56 1.02
CA ILE A 493 -8.83 -41.97 -0.38
C ILE A 493 -10.31 -41.93 -0.80
N ASN A 494 -10.59 -41.29 -1.92
CA ASN A 494 -11.93 -41.13 -2.52
C ASN A 494 -12.99 -40.59 -1.55
N ASN A 495 -12.56 -39.83 -0.54
CA ASN A 495 -13.40 -39.36 0.57
C ASN A 495 -14.19 -40.48 1.31
N SER A 496 -13.79 -41.75 1.16
CA SER A 496 -14.54 -42.91 1.67
C SER A 496 -13.74 -43.76 2.65
N LYS A 497 -12.42 -43.82 2.51
CA LYS A 497 -11.56 -44.61 3.39
C LYS A 497 -10.41 -43.76 3.93
N SER A 498 -10.28 -43.73 5.26
CA SER A 498 -9.29 -42.91 5.95
C SER A 498 -8.29 -43.78 6.71
N TYR A 499 -7.04 -43.37 6.64
CA TYR A 499 -5.88 -43.94 7.33
C TYR A 499 -5.33 -42.91 8.28
N SER A 500 -4.78 -43.37 9.40
CA SER A 500 -4.18 -42.48 10.37
C SER A 500 -2.83 -43.05 10.81
N PHE A 501 -1.80 -42.23 10.67
CA PHE A 501 -0.43 -42.59 10.96
C PHE A 501 0.17 -41.63 11.97
N ASP A 502 0.59 -42.15 13.11
CA ASP A 502 1.23 -41.32 14.12
C ASP A 502 2.71 -41.05 13.79
N GLY A 503 3.27 -40.01 14.41
CA GLY A 503 4.70 -39.72 14.31
C GLY A 503 5.08 -38.84 13.12
N LEU A 504 4.16 -38.03 12.60
CA LEU A 504 4.49 -36.91 11.71
C LEU A 504 5.59 -36.04 12.34
N SER A 505 6.52 -35.52 11.53
CA SER A 505 7.65 -34.72 12.03
C SER A 505 8.08 -33.63 11.06
N ALA A 506 8.96 -32.74 11.53
CA ALA A 506 9.65 -31.77 10.69
C ALA A 506 10.54 -32.41 9.60
N GLU A 507 11.03 -33.63 9.86
CA GLU A 507 11.72 -34.43 8.86
C GLU A 507 10.76 -35.31 8.06
N PHE A 508 11.16 -35.64 6.83
CA PHE A 508 10.43 -36.56 5.97
C PHE A 508 10.34 -37.95 6.61
N LYS A 509 9.11 -38.46 6.67
CA LYS A 509 8.82 -39.83 7.11
C LYS A 509 7.95 -40.54 6.09
N LYS A 510 8.25 -41.81 5.92
CA LYS A 510 7.53 -42.70 5.03
C LYS A 510 6.32 -43.30 5.75
N PHE A 511 5.15 -43.19 5.13
CA PHE A 511 3.88 -43.76 5.57
C PHE A 511 3.31 -44.63 4.46
N SER A 512 2.99 -45.89 4.75
CA SER A 512 2.62 -46.87 3.72
C SER A 512 1.17 -47.33 3.87
N ILE A 513 0.39 -47.21 2.80
CA ILE A 513 -0.93 -47.85 2.65
C ILE A 513 -0.73 -49.11 1.79
N PRO A 514 -1.09 -50.31 2.28
CA PRO A 514 -0.80 -51.55 1.59
C PRO A 514 -1.70 -51.80 0.36
N PRO A 515 -1.23 -52.58 -0.64
CA PRO A 515 -1.95 -52.93 -1.87
C PRO A 515 -3.39 -53.42 -1.68
N ALA A 516 -3.60 -54.25 -0.64
CA ALA A 516 -4.86 -54.96 -0.40
C ALA A 516 -6.07 -54.03 -0.26
N ASP A 517 -5.86 -52.81 0.21
CA ASP A 517 -6.94 -51.86 0.41
C ASP A 517 -7.42 -51.20 -0.89
N PHE A 518 -6.52 -50.99 -1.86
CA PHE A 518 -6.82 -50.30 -3.11
C PHE A 518 -7.81 -51.06 -3.98
N ASN A 519 -7.86 -52.39 -3.87
CA ASN A 519 -8.80 -53.22 -4.63
C ASN A 519 -10.28 -52.90 -4.30
N THR A 520 -10.57 -52.40 -3.10
CA THR A 520 -11.94 -52.14 -2.62
C THR A 520 -12.45 -50.72 -2.89
N ILE A 521 -11.57 -49.82 -3.29
CA ILE A 521 -11.83 -48.36 -3.38
C ILE A 521 -11.61 -47.81 -4.79
N ARG A 522 -11.57 -48.67 -5.81
CA ARG A 522 -11.38 -48.27 -7.21
C ARG A 522 -12.64 -47.63 -7.84
N PRO A 523 -12.46 -46.75 -8.84
CA PRO A 523 -11.18 -46.18 -9.31
C PRO A 523 -10.58 -45.20 -8.29
N LEU A 524 -9.26 -45.09 -8.19
CA LEU A 524 -8.61 -44.09 -7.32
C LEU A 524 -8.72 -42.72 -8.01
N THR A 525 -9.50 -41.82 -7.42
CA THR A 525 -9.80 -40.50 -8.00
C THR A 525 -9.34 -39.34 -7.13
N ASP A 526 -9.19 -39.56 -5.83
CA ASP A 526 -8.77 -38.53 -4.87
C ASP A 526 -7.95 -39.17 -3.74
N ILE A 527 -6.80 -38.59 -3.40
CA ILE A 527 -6.04 -38.92 -2.19
C ILE A 527 -5.73 -37.61 -1.49
N ARG A 528 -6.19 -37.47 -0.25
CA ARG A 528 -6.00 -36.29 0.58
C ARG A 528 -5.20 -36.68 1.79
N ALA A 529 -4.05 -36.07 1.97
CA ALA A 529 -3.31 -36.13 3.22
C ALA A 529 -3.54 -34.84 4.02
N SER A 530 -3.68 -34.97 5.33
CA SER A 530 -3.87 -33.86 6.27
C SER A 530 -3.13 -34.12 7.56
N ALA A 531 -2.39 -33.13 8.05
CA ALA A 531 -1.80 -33.17 9.37
C ALA A 531 -2.88 -32.97 10.43
N VAL A 532 -2.96 -33.86 11.40
CA VAL A 532 -3.70 -33.63 12.64
C VAL A 532 -2.68 -33.52 13.76
N ILE A 533 -2.69 -32.38 14.45
CA ILE A 533 -1.69 -32.06 15.48
C ILE A 533 -2.40 -32.08 16.82
N ASP A 534 -1.94 -32.96 17.71
CA ASP A 534 -2.40 -32.96 19.08
C ASP A 534 -1.70 -31.87 19.88
N ARG A 535 -2.38 -30.75 20.05
CA ARG A 535 -1.85 -29.58 20.75
C ARG A 535 -2.11 -29.61 22.25
N SER A 536 -2.73 -30.67 22.77
CA SER A 536 -3.23 -30.73 24.16
C SER A 536 -2.13 -30.61 25.22
N ASN A 537 -0.86 -30.72 24.84
CA ASN A 537 0.29 -30.67 25.73
C ASN A 537 1.24 -29.49 25.46
N ASN A 538 0.94 -28.64 24.47
CA ASN A 538 1.81 -27.50 24.15
C ASN A 538 1.22 -26.19 24.71
N PRO A 539 1.85 -25.58 25.74
CA PRO A 539 1.32 -24.41 26.42
C PRO A 539 1.22 -23.17 25.52
N GLN A 540 1.94 -23.11 24.40
CA GLN A 540 1.82 -22.00 23.45
C GLN A 540 0.44 -21.96 22.78
N TRP A 541 -0.21 -23.11 22.64
CA TRP A 541 -1.54 -23.24 22.05
C TRP A 541 -2.65 -23.21 23.10
N ALA A 542 -2.31 -23.19 24.39
CA ALA A 542 -3.28 -23.15 25.46
C ALA A 542 -4.03 -21.81 25.46
N ILE A 543 -5.34 -21.87 25.65
CA ILE A 543 -6.17 -20.71 25.94
C ILE A 543 -6.05 -20.45 27.45
N GLY A 544 -4.97 -19.78 27.84
CA GLY A 544 -4.67 -19.49 29.24
C GLY A 544 -4.53 -20.79 30.04
N SER A 545 -5.26 -20.88 31.15
CA SER A 545 -5.39 -22.09 31.97
C SER A 545 -6.81 -22.68 31.92
N THR A 546 -7.57 -22.43 30.85
CA THR A 546 -8.95 -22.94 30.68
C THR A 546 -9.03 -24.46 30.48
N GLY A 547 -7.89 -25.12 30.18
CA GLY A 547 -7.83 -26.51 29.75
C GLY A 547 -8.15 -26.73 28.28
N LEU A 548 -8.41 -25.66 27.52
CA LEU A 548 -8.63 -25.69 26.07
C LEU A 548 -7.38 -25.29 25.30
N TYR A 549 -7.15 -25.92 24.15
CA TYR A 549 -6.03 -25.64 23.25
C TYR A 549 -6.57 -25.24 21.88
N SER A 550 -5.97 -24.23 21.26
CA SER A 550 -6.38 -23.74 19.95
C SER A 550 -5.94 -24.68 18.83
N PRO A 551 -6.87 -25.13 17.94
CA PRO A 551 -6.55 -25.92 16.76
C PRO A 551 -6.04 -25.06 15.58
N VAL A 552 -5.99 -23.73 15.74
CA VAL A 552 -5.50 -22.75 14.75
C VAL A 552 -4.63 -21.67 15.39
N LEU A 553 -3.79 -21.00 14.61
CA LEU A 553 -3.03 -19.85 15.09
C LEU A 553 -3.99 -18.68 15.27
N ILE A 554 -4.08 -18.14 16.49
CA ILE A 554 -4.89 -16.95 16.77
C ILE A 554 -3.93 -15.81 17.06
N ASP A 555 -3.90 -14.80 16.20
CA ASP A 555 -3.22 -13.52 16.46
C ASP A 555 -4.29 -12.46 16.69
N ALA A 556 -4.33 -11.90 17.90
CA ALA A 556 -5.32 -10.91 18.28
C ALA A 556 -4.68 -9.67 18.90
N THR A 557 -5.15 -8.50 18.46
CA THR A 557 -4.69 -7.19 18.89
C THR A 557 -5.87 -6.29 19.25
N SER A 558 -5.74 -5.56 20.37
CA SER A 558 -6.59 -4.44 20.73
C SER A 558 -5.73 -3.19 20.98
N GLY A 559 -6.17 -2.06 20.44
CA GLY A 559 -5.54 -0.76 20.66
C GLY A 559 -6.56 0.33 20.97
N GLY A 560 -6.46 0.89 22.18
CA GLY A 560 -7.21 2.07 22.62
C GLY A 560 -6.75 3.38 21.97
N LYS A 561 -7.12 4.52 22.57
CA LYS A 561 -6.93 5.87 21.99
C LYS A 561 -5.51 6.16 21.53
N ASN A 562 -4.51 5.81 22.34
CA ASN A 562 -3.10 6.10 22.06
C ASN A 562 -2.47 5.13 21.05
N PHE A 563 -3.17 4.07 20.68
CA PHE A 563 -2.66 3.01 19.80
C PHE A 563 -3.48 2.90 18.52
N GLY A 564 -4.09 4.00 18.07
CA GLY A 564 -4.71 4.07 16.74
C GLY A 564 -6.07 3.41 16.64
N TRP A 565 -6.76 3.16 17.76
CA TRP A 565 -8.17 2.74 17.77
C TRP A 565 -8.35 1.50 16.91
N ARG A 566 -7.55 0.46 17.18
CA ARG A 566 -7.41 -0.70 16.30
C ARG A 566 -7.95 -1.97 16.95
N VAL A 567 -8.45 -2.84 16.10
CA VAL A 567 -8.65 -4.25 16.40
C VAL A 567 -8.11 -5.05 15.23
N LEU A 568 -7.49 -6.17 15.53
CA LEU A 568 -7.10 -7.16 14.54
C LEU A 568 -7.29 -8.51 15.19
N VAL A 569 -8.03 -9.40 14.54
CA VAL A 569 -8.05 -10.81 14.93
C VAL A 569 -7.80 -11.61 13.67
N THR A 570 -6.82 -12.49 13.68
CA THR A 570 -6.56 -13.42 12.59
C THR A 570 -6.59 -14.87 13.08
N VAL A 571 -7.11 -15.74 12.22
CA VAL A 571 -7.05 -17.20 12.36
C VAL A 571 -6.23 -17.71 11.19
N ASP A 572 -5.12 -18.40 11.47
CA ASP A 572 -4.14 -18.85 10.46
C ASP A 572 -3.74 -17.73 9.49
N GLY A 573 -3.63 -16.49 9.99
CA GLY A 573 -3.28 -15.31 9.19
C GLY A 573 -4.39 -14.73 8.32
N GLN A 574 -5.56 -15.36 8.30
CA GLN A 574 -6.77 -14.78 7.72
C GLN A 574 -7.39 -13.83 8.73
N ARG A 575 -7.61 -12.57 8.35
CA ARG A 575 -8.31 -11.59 9.18
C ARG A 575 -9.78 -11.97 9.35
N ILE A 576 -10.27 -11.98 10.58
CA ILE A 576 -11.63 -12.41 10.96
C ILE A 576 -12.37 -11.41 11.86
N ASP A 577 -11.74 -10.32 12.30
CA ASP A 577 -12.46 -9.28 13.05
C ASP A 577 -13.42 -8.47 12.16
N SER A 578 -14.47 -7.92 12.76
CA SER A 578 -15.42 -7.03 12.07
C SER A 578 -14.96 -5.58 11.94
N ASP A 579 -13.82 -5.23 12.53
CA ASP A 579 -13.22 -3.88 12.56
C ASP A 579 -14.15 -2.73 13.01
N GLY A 580 -15.16 -3.04 13.83
CA GLY A 580 -16.18 -2.08 14.27
C GLY A 580 -15.80 -1.35 15.56
N ARG A 581 -16.35 -0.15 15.79
CA ARG A 581 -16.20 0.57 17.07
C ARG A 581 -16.85 -0.24 18.21
N GLY A 582 -16.24 -0.25 19.39
CA GLY A 582 -16.70 -1.00 20.57
C GLY A 582 -16.09 -2.41 20.66
N TYR A 583 -16.82 -3.36 21.23
CA TYR A 583 -16.38 -4.75 21.38
C TYR A 583 -16.57 -5.52 20.07
N ASN A 584 -15.50 -6.16 19.60
CA ASN A 584 -15.51 -7.10 18.49
C ASN A 584 -15.40 -8.51 19.07
N VAL A 585 -16.30 -9.40 18.66
CA VAL A 585 -16.37 -10.78 19.11
C VAL A 585 -16.22 -11.70 17.91
N SER A 586 -15.24 -12.60 17.98
CA SER A 586 -15.02 -13.66 17.00
C SER A 586 -15.19 -15.01 17.70
N VAL A 587 -15.97 -15.90 17.09
CA VAL A 587 -16.28 -17.23 17.60
C VAL A 587 -15.67 -18.26 16.67
N ILE A 588 -14.83 -19.13 17.23
CA ILE A 588 -14.05 -20.15 16.51
C ILE A 588 -14.44 -21.51 17.08
N ASP A 589 -14.60 -22.50 16.23
CA ASP A 589 -14.78 -23.90 16.63
C ASP A 589 -13.47 -24.42 17.25
N ALA A 590 -13.53 -24.88 18.50
CA ALA A 590 -12.33 -25.29 19.22
C ALA A 590 -11.78 -26.66 18.80
N VAL A 591 -12.47 -27.38 17.89
CA VAL A 591 -12.03 -28.67 17.35
C VAL A 591 -11.52 -28.47 15.92
N GLN A 592 -12.34 -27.87 15.06
CA GLN A 592 -12.04 -27.73 13.63
C GLN A 592 -11.19 -26.49 13.32
N GLY A 593 -11.24 -25.47 14.19
CA GLY A 593 -10.63 -24.16 13.95
C GLY A 593 -11.44 -23.26 13.01
N ASP A 594 -12.64 -23.70 12.62
CA ASP A 594 -13.52 -22.95 11.72
C ASP A 594 -14.03 -21.68 12.38
N VAL A 595 -14.08 -20.60 11.62
CA VAL A 595 -14.63 -19.33 12.10
C VAL A 595 -16.15 -19.38 11.96
N LEU A 596 -16.85 -19.53 13.07
CA LEU A 596 -18.30 -19.72 13.11
C LEU A 596 -19.08 -18.41 13.01
N LYS A 597 -18.57 -17.35 13.66
CA LYS A 597 -19.23 -16.04 13.65
C LYS A 597 -18.29 -14.90 13.99
N GLN A 598 -18.59 -13.74 13.43
CA GLN A 598 -17.88 -12.49 13.66
C GLN A 598 -18.94 -11.40 13.85
N LYS A 599 -18.83 -10.61 14.91
CA LYS A 599 -19.77 -9.51 15.18
C LYS A 599 -19.10 -8.41 15.98
N HIS A 600 -19.47 -7.16 15.73
CA HIS A 600 -19.11 -6.04 16.59
C HIS A 600 -20.34 -5.46 17.27
N PHE A 601 -20.10 -4.78 18.40
CA PHE A 601 -21.09 -4.13 19.22
C PHE A 601 -20.58 -2.75 19.61
N ASP A 602 -21.19 -1.70 19.08
CA ASP A 602 -20.82 -0.31 19.35
C ASP A 602 -21.31 0.15 20.72
N THR A 603 -20.72 -0.42 21.77
CA THR A 603 -21.01 -0.11 23.17
C THR A 603 -20.63 1.33 23.52
N PHE A 604 -19.70 1.96 22.80
CA PHE A 604 -19.43 3.38 22.98
C PHE A 604 -20.59 4.25 22.49
N GLY A 605 -21.27 3.85 21.41
CA GLY A 605 -22.37 4.62 20.81
C GLY A 605 -23.68 4.57 21.60
N ALA A 606 -24.06 3.41 22.15
CA ALA A 606 -25.35 3.25 22.84
C ALA A 606 -25.38 2.06 23.81
N GLU A 607 -26.12 2.21 24.92
CA GLU A 607 -26.31 1.16 25.93
C GLU A 607 -27.05 -0.07 25.38
N ALA A 608 -27.97 0.11 24.42
CA ALA A 608 -28.65 -0.99 23.75
C ALA A 608 -27.68 -2.00 23.09
N ASN A 609 -26.53 -1.52 22.61
CA ASN A 609 -25.49 -2.39 22.02
C ASN A 609 -24.75 -3.19 23.09
N ALA A 610 -24.63 -2.67 24.31
CA ALA A 610 -24.09 -3.42 25.45
C ALA A 610 -25.05 -4.54 25.86
N THR A 611 -26.36 -4.27 25.92
CA THR A 611 -27.37 -5.31 26.16
C THR A 611 -27.35 -6.38 25.07
N ALA A 612 -27.18 -6.00 23.80
CA ALA A 612 -27.05 -6.94 22.70
C ALA A 612 -25.77 -7.80 22.78
N LEU A 613 -24.65 -7.23 23.25
CA LEU A 613 -23.41 -7.96 23.50
C LEU A 613 -23.59 -9.01 24.61
N LEU A 614 -24.21 -8.63 25.73
CA LEU A 614 -24.49 -9.54 26.84
C LEU A 614 -25.31 -10.74 26.38
N LYS A 615 -26.45 -10.47 25.75
CA LYS A 615 -27.33 -11.50 25.21
C LYS A 615 -26.61 -12.38 24.18
N TYR A 616 -25.72 -11.80 23.38
CA TYR A 616 -24.95 -12.57 22.41
C TYR A 616 -24.00 -13.56 23.08
N ILE A 617 -23.27 -13.15 24.12
CA ILE A 617 -22.37 -14.02 24.88
C ILE A 617 -23.16 -15.13 25.60
N GLU A 618 -24.25 -14.77 26.27
CA GLU A 618 -25.14 -15.73 26.98
C GLU A 618 -25.74 -16.78 26.05
N GLN A 619 -25.95 -16.44 24.77
CA GLN A 619 -26.57 -17.33 23.80
C GLN A 619 -25.56 -18.20 23.03
N LEU A 620 -24.24 -18.07 23.25
CA LEU A 620 -23.25 -18.80 22.45
C LEU A 620 -23.43 -20.33 22.55
N GLU A 621 -23.56 -20.87 23.77
CA GLU A 621 -23.71 -22.32 23.99
C GLU A 621 -25.03 -22.87 23.44
N THR A 622 -26.10 -22.07 23.48
CA THR A 622 -27.41 -22.45 22.92
C THR A 622 -27.47 -22.31 21.40
N THR A 623 -26.70 -21.37 20.83
CA THR A 623 -26.59 -21.16 19.38
C THR A 623 -25.76 -22.25 18.71
N TYR A 624 -24.73 -22.75 19.41
CA TYR A 624 -23.82 -23.79 18.92
C TYR A 624 -23.84 -25.01 19.85
N PRO A 625 -24.98 -25.72 19.96
CA PRO A 625 -25.09 -26.87 20.84
C PRO A 625 -24.08 -27.96 20.43
N ALA A 626 -23.50 -28.63 21.43
CA ALA A 626 -22.50 -29.69 21.27
C ALA A 626 -21.14 -29.28 20.64
N ARG A 627 -20.88 -27.99 20.43
CA ARG A 627 -19.56 -27.49 20.00
C ARG A 627 -18.80 -26.88 21.17
N LYS A 628 -17.50 -27.14 21.24
CA LYS A 628 -16.57 -26.37 22.09
C LYS A 628 -16.15 -25.12 21.33
N LEU A 629 -16.11 -23.96 21.98
CA LEU A 629 -15.91 -22.67 21.32
C LEU A 629 -14.69 -21.95 21.89
N ILE A 630 -13.90 -21.32 21.02
CA ILE A 630 -12.94 -20.29 21.39
C ILE A 630 -13.57 -18.93 21.04
N VAL A 631 -13.60 -18.03 22.00
CA VAL A 631 -14.22 -16.70 21.85
C VAL A 631 -13.14 -15.64 22.05
N VAL A 632 -12.88 -14.88 21.00
CA VAL A 632 -11.97 -13.71 21.04
C VAL A 632 -12.81 -12.45 21.15
N VAL A 633 -12.63 -11.71 22.25
CA VAL A 633 -13.27 -10.43 22.52
C VAL A 633 -12.19 -9.34 22.54
N ALA A 634 -12.28 -8.38 21.63
CA ALA A 634 -11.30 -7.30 21.50
C ALA A 634 -11.98 -5.94 21.36
N VAL A 635 -11.51 -4.93 22.09
CA VAL A 635 -12.05 -3.58 22.01
C VAL A 635 -11.33 -2.76 20.93
N LYS A 636 -12.11 -2.10 20.08
CA LYS A 636 -11.68 -0.97 19.26
C LYS A 636 -12.28 0.29 19.87
N THR A 637 -11.49 1.32 20.14
CA THR A 637 -11.93 2.59 20.77
C THR A 637 -12.07 2.51 22.29
N ASP A 638 -13.24 2.08 22.79
CA ASP A 638 -13.62 2.19 24.19
C ASP A 638 -14.59 1.08 24.57
N GLY A 639 -14.30 0.39 25.68
CA GLY A 639 -15.11 -0.71 26.21
C GLY A 639 -15.78 -0.38 27.55
N ARG A 640 -15.79 0.89 27.97
CA ARG A 640 -16.15 1.31 29.33
C ARG A 640 -17.41 2.17 29.39
N HIS A 641 -17.69 2.93 28.34
CA HIS A 641 -18.90 3.77 28.28
C HIS A 641 -20.13 2.97 27.90
N ASN A 642 -21.29 3.41 28.40
CA ASN A 642 -22.62 2.84 28.13
C ASN A 642 -22.71 1.31 28.31
N VAL A 643 -21.99 0.74 29.28
CA VAL A 643 -22.07 -0.68 29.64
C VAL A 643 -22.53 -0.83 31.10
N ASN A 644 -23.37 -1.83 31.37
CA ASN A 644 -23.58 -2.33 32.72
C ASN A 644 -22.35 -3.13 33.15
N LYS A 645 -21.50 -2.53 33.97
CA LYS A 645 -20.19 -3.09 34.36
C LYS A 645 -20.31 -4.43 35.07
N ALA A 646 -21.32 -4.60 35.93
CA ALA A 646 -21.51 -5.83 36.68
C ALA A 646 -21.97 -6.98 35.77
N ALA A 647 -22.96 -6.72 34.92
CA ALA A 647 -23.46 -7.71 33.96
C ALA A 647 -22.38 -8.11 32.95
N LEU A 648 -21.64 -7.14 32.41
CA LEU A 648 -20.58 -7.42 31.45
C LEU A 648 -19.38 -8.13 32.09
N GLY A 649 -19.01 -7.77 33.30
CA GLY A 649 -18.02 -8.51 34.08
C GLY A 649 -18.43 -9.97 34.29
N ASN A 650 -19.71 -10.24 34.58
CA ASN A 650 -20.21 -11.61 34.70
C ASN A 650 -20.20 -12.37 33.37
N ALA A 651 -20.54 -11.71 32.26
CA ALA A 651 -20.45 -12.30 30.93
C ALA A 651 -19.01 -12.62 30.52
N PHE A 652 -18.02 -11.82 30.94
CA PHE A 652 -16.61 -12.15 30.69
C PHE A 652 -16.11 -13.26 31.61
N LYS A 653 -16.59 -13.32 32.85
CA LYS A 653 -16.34 -14.45 33.75
C LYS A 653 -16.85 -15.77 33.19
N SER A 654 -18.01 -15.79 32.53
CA SER A 654 -18.52 -17.02 31.89
C SER A 654 -17.68 -17.51 30.70
N LEU A 655 -16.81 -16.65 30.16
CA LEU A 655 -15.80 -17.00 29.15
C LEU A 655 -14.44 -17.33 29.78
N GLY A 656 -14.33 -17.34 31.11
CA GLY A 656 -13.09 -17.54 31.85
C GLY A 656 -12.28 -16.26 32.11
N GLY A 657 -12.76 -15.07 31.75
CA GLY A 657 -12.11 -13.80 32.10
C GLY A 657 -12.18 -13.50 33.60
N SER A 658 -11.41 -12.52 34.08
CA SER A 658 -11.46 -12.06 35.48
C SER A 658 -12.77 -11.33 35.82
N GLY A 659 -13.42 -10.77 34.80
CA GLY A 659 -14.57 -9.87 34.92
C GLY A 659 -14.17 -8.43 35.18
N GLU A 660 -12.88 -8.11 35.16
CA GLU A 660 -12.41 -6.73 35.10
C GLU A 660 -12.70 -6.15 33.70
N LEU A 661 -12.90 -4.83 33.66
CA LEU A 661 -13.19 -4.10 32.43
C LEU A 661 -12.14 -3.01 32.23
N PRO A 662 -11.77 -2.69 30.98
CA PRO A 662 -10.79 -1.64 30.71
C PRO A 662 -11.28 -0.30 31.22
N GLN A 663 -10.36 0.62 31.56
CA GLN A 663 -10.77 2.01 31.76
C GLN A 663 -11.18 2.65 30.43
N ALA A 664 -11.74 3.85 30.52
CA ALA A 664 -12.08 4.63 29.35
C ALA A 664 -10.88 4.74 28.39
N MET A 665 -11.13 4.40 27.12
CA MET A 665 -10.19 4.46 26.00
C MET A 665 -8.96 3.55 26.10
N GLU A 666 -8.97 2.57 27.01
CA GLU A 666 -7.93 1.55 27.11
C GLU A 666 -8.15 0.38 26.15
N SER A 667 -7.06 -0.32 25.84
CA SER A 667 -7.11 -1.57 25.10
C SER A 667 -7.64 -2.69 25.99
N PHE A 668 -8.32 -3.66 25.41
CA PHE A 668 -8.81 -4.86 26.09
C PHE A 668 -8.89 -6.01 25.11
N LEU A 669 -8.31 -7.14 25.51
CA LEU A 669 -8.36 -8.39 24.79
C LEU A 669 -8.63 -9.53 25.77
N LEU A 670 -9.61 -10.38 25.43
CA LEU A 670 -9.95 -11.60 26.12
C LEU A 670 -10.07 -12.73 25.08
N ILE A 671 -9.37 -13.84 25.30
CA ILE A 671 -9.50 -15.07 24.53
C ILE A 671 -9.85 -16.18 25.50
N GLY A 672 -11.08 -16.68 25.41
CA GLY A 672 -11.64 -17.61 26.39
C GLY A 672 -12.58 -18.65 25.77
N THR A 673 -13.28 -19.40 26.61
CA THR A 673 -14.28 -20.40 26.20
C THR A 673 -15.47 -20.32 27.15
N PRO A 674 -16.71 -20.48 26.66
CA PRO A 674 -17.88 -20.62 27.53
C PRO A 674 -17.67 -21.73 28.57
N GLY A 675 -18.11 -21.46 29.80
CA GLY A 675 -18.04 -22.38 30.93
C GLY A 675 -16.67 -22.46 31.64
N ALA A 676 -15.65 -21.74 31.16
CA ALA A 676 -14.35 -21.71 31.83
C ALA A 676 -14.42 -21.01 33.20
N ALA A 677 -13.59 -21.47 34.15
CA ALA A 677 -13.50 -20.85 35.46
C ALA A 677 -12.98 -19.39 35.35
N PRO A 678 -13.52 -18.44 36.14
CA PRO A 678 -13.07 -17.05 36.10
C PRO A 678 -11.56 -16.88 36.30
N GLY A 679 -10.94 -16.01 35.50
CA GLY A 679 -9.50 -15.71 35.53
C GLY A 679 -8.60 -16.75 34.84
N THR A 680 -9.17 -17.74 34.15
CA THR A 680 -8.39 -18.76 33.41
C THR A 680 -8.17 -18.44 31.93
N ALA A 681 -8.93 -17.51 31.35
CA ALA A 681 -8.78 -17.08 29.96
C ALA A 681 -7.50 -16.26 29.74
N VAL A 682 -7.08 -16.11 28.48
CA VAL A 682 -6.03 -15.14 28.14
C VAL A 682 -6.65 -13.76 28.14
N GLU A 683 -6.30 -12.94 29.12
CA GLU A 683 -6.85 -11.61 29.28
C GLU A 683 -5.73 -10.59 29.48
N GLU A 684 -5.79 -9.47 28.76
CA GLU A 684 -4.90 -8.34 28.99
C GLU A 684 -5.58 -7.01 28.62
N MET A 685 -5.32 -5.98 29.41
CA MET A 685 -5.89 -4.65 29.20
C MET A 685 -4.94 -3.53 29.64
N GLY A 686 -5.29 -2.29 29.31
CA GLY A 686 -4.62 -1.08 29.81
C GLY A 686 -4.20 -0.08 28.73
N ARG A 687 -3.42 0.94 29.13
CA ARG A 687 -2.87 2.00 28.26
C ARG A 687 -1.66 1.53 27.45
N LYS A 688 -1.76 0.38 26.81
CA LYS A 688 -0.74 -0.22 25.93
C LYS A 688 -1.41 -0.85 24.72
N LEU A 689 -0.66 -1.10 23.64
CA LEU A 689 -1.12 -2.02 22.62
C LEU A 689 -1.18 -3.43 23.25
N VAL A 690 -2.34 -4.05 23.25
CA VAL A 690 -2.49 -5.41 23.74
C VAL A 690 -2.45 -6.31 22.52
N HIS A 691 -1.48 -7.22 22.51
CA HIS A 691 -1.27 -8.17 21.42
C HIS A 691 -1.01 -9.54 22.04
N LYS A 692 -1.78 -10.55 21.60
CA LYS A 692 -1.64 -11.94 22.04
C LYS A 692 -1.65 -12.86 20.84
N ILE A 693 -0.84 -13.89 20.95
CA ILE A 693 -0.72 -14.94 19.96
C ILE A 693 -0.93 -16.25 20.70
N ILE A 694 -1.92 -17.03 20.27
CA ILE A 694 -2.13 -18.41 20.69
C ILE A 694 -1.60 -19.29 19.56
N GLY A 695 -0.52 -20.01 19.84
CA GLY A 695 0.37 -20.62 18.86
C GLY A 695 1.70 -19.88 18.73
N SER A 696 2.50 -20.23 17.73
CA SER A 696 3.80 -19.59 17.50
C SER A 696 3.85 -18.87 16.15
N THR A 697 4.44 -17.67 16.11
CA THR A 697 4.66 -16.88 14.87
C THR A 697 5.74 -17.45 13.97
N ALA A 698 6.60 -18.32 14.51
CA ALA A 698 7.59 -19.07 13.74
C ALA A 698 6.94 -20.18 12.89
N GLN A 699 5.65 -20.46 13.11
CA GLN A 699 4.92 -21.49 12.40
C GLN A 699 3.89 -20.84 11.50
N GLU A 700 4.37 -20.45 10.33
CA GLU A 700 3.48 -19.96 9.29
C GLU A 700 2.48 -21.05 8.85
N TYR A 701 2.76 -22.36 8.93
CA TYR A 701 1.78 -23.38 8.52
C TYR A 701 2.06 -24.76 9.10
N ALA A 702 1.42 -25.10 10.21
CA ALA A 702 1.21 -26.49 10.61
C ALA A 702 0.28 -27.28 9.63
N ARG A 703 -0.07 -26.69 8.49
CA ARG A 703 -0.88 -27.27 7.41
C ARG A 703 -0.14 -27.44 6.07
N LEU A 704 1.13 -27.07 5.98
CA LEU A 704 1.95 -27.48 4.84
C LEU A 704 2.51 -28.86 5.17
N LEU A 705 1.67 -29.88 4.99
CA LEU A 705 2.22 -31.18 4.63
C LEU A 705 3.00 -30.97 3.34
N GLU A 706 4.30 -31.23 3.40
CA GLU A 706 5.08 -31.40 2.19
C GLU A 706 5.12 -32.89 1.91
N GLU A 707 4.58 -33.26 0.76
CA GLU A 707 4.41 -34.62 0.30
C GLU A 707 5.32 -34.79 -0.92
N LYS A 708 6.12 -35.86 -0.92
CA LYS A 708 6.99 -36.24 -2.03
C LYS A 708 6.70 -37.65 -2.50
#